data_AF-A0A9D8RX17-F1
#
_entry.id   AF-A0A9D8RX17-F1
#
_cell.length_a   1.000
_cell.length_b   1.000
_cell.length_c   1.000
_cell.angle_alpha   90.00
_cell.angle_beta   90.00
_cell.angle_gamma   90.00
#
_symmetry.space_group_name_H-M   'P 1'
#
loop_
_entity.id
_entity.type
_entity.pdbx_description
1 polymer ?
#
loop_
_entity_poly.entity_id
_entity_poly.type
_entity_poly.pdbx_seq_one_letter_code
_entity_poly.pdbx_strand_id
1 'polypeptide(L)'
;ILKESGVELLGTSSRSIERAEDRELFKELCESIGEPVIPSDIANTLEEAVAVAEKIGYPVVLRPAFTLGGTGGGFAYSEEELRELAVGALAASPVSQVLVEKSVRGYKEIEFEVMRDSADNAITICGMENIDPVGVHTGDSMVVAPIMTLNDHDLKMLNDSAIKLIRELKIEGGCNVQFALNPNSSEYYLIEVNPRVSRSSALASKASGYPIARVTAKIALGMTLDEIEVAGTKASFEPRLDYIVAKFPRFPFDKFTSVPNKLGTQMKATGECMGIGSNLEECILKSVRSLEIGVCHLHMTKFDEKGDKEILDYIEEFHDDNAFAIAELFRRGHSVEEIAAITKITPFFLESFKKITDMEASLKKASGDTALLAEAKKMGFSDKFIARLWGVSELDVVAARKAAGIIPVFRMVDTAHVGAYTPYFYSSFTGENESRLSEGKKKVIVLGAGPIRIGQGVEFDYSTVHAVNTIRRCGYEAIIINNNPETVSTDYTTSDKLYFEPLTTEDVMNVIDFEKPDGVIASLGGQTAINLAEPLAARGVKIIGTDCEAIDRAENRDAFEKILSSLGIPQPKGQAVTKIEEGVRVAKEVGYPVLVRPSFVLGGRAMQLVGNEKQLRHYLRTAVEIDEDKPVLVDHYIQGKEVEVDAICDGQDVFVAGIMELVERTGVHSGDSISVYPAFSISDKVKGKILSYSKQLGLAIGIVGLFNIQFIVDDKEDVYIIEVNPRSSRTVPFLSKATGYSLADIATEVILGKSLKEQGIFDIYPEEKDRWYV
;
A
#
# COMPACT_ATOMS: atom_id res chain seq x y z
N ILE A 1 5.60 -37.56 -3.75
CA ILE A 1 4.36 -36.87 -3.32
C ILE A 1 3.38 -36.67 -4.48
N LEU A 2 3.42 -35.62 -5.32
CA LEU A 2 2.36 -35.41 -6.35
C LEU A 2 2.06 -36.65 -7.22
N LYS A 3 3.11 -37.25 -7.81
CA LYS A 3 3.01 -38.50 -8.58
C LYS A 3 2.49 -39.69 -7.76
N GLU A 4 2.86 -39.77 -6.48
CA GLU A 4 2.45 -40.83 -5.57
C GLU A 4 0.98 -40.69 -5.14
N SER A 5 0.51 -39.45 -5.02
CA SER A 5 -0.87 -39.10 -4.66
C SER A 5 -1.81 -39.03 -5.87
N GLY A 6 -1.32 -39.22 -7.10
CA GLY A 6 -2.11 -39.10 -8.32
C GLY A 6 -2.61 -37.68 -8.60
N VAL A 7 -1.89 -36.66 -8.11
CA VAL A 7 -2.25 -35.24 -8.28
C VAL A 7 -1.52 -34.68 -9.49
N GLU A 8 -2.27 -34.13 -10.44
CA GLU A 8 -1.76 -33.42 -11.61
C GLU A 8 -1.45 -31.96 -11.28
N LEU A 9 -0.34 -31.43 -11.79
CA LEU A 9 0.00 -30.01 -11.71
C LEU A 9 -0.59 -29.30 -12.92
N LEU A 10 -1.52 -28.38 -12.68
CA LEU A 10 -2.20 -27.60 -13.73
C LEU A 10 -1.44 -26.31 -14.08
N GLY A 11 -1.55 -25.87 -15.33
CA GLY A 11 -0.87 -24.69 -15.85
C GLY A 11 0.61 -24.93 -16.14
N THR A 12 1.47 -23.99 -15.76
CA THR A 12 2.91 -24.08 -16.00
C THR A 12 3.54 -25.35 -15.39
N SER A 13 4.25 -26.11 -16.22
CA SER A 13 4.86 -27.38 -15.80
C SER A 13 5.99 -27.19 -14.78
N SER A 14 6.28 -28.22 -13.95
CA SER A 14 7.38 -28.17 -12.98
C SER A 14 8.74 -27.93 -13.64
N ARG A 15 8.95 -28.48 -14.85
CA ARG A 15 10.17 -28.27 -15.64
C ARG A 15 10.30 -26.83 -16.11
N SER A 16 9.19 -26.20 -16.50
CA SER A 16 9.16 -24.80 -16.92
C SER A 16 9.47 -23.88 -15.75
N ILE A 17 8.91 -24.17 -14.57
CA ILE A 17 9.20 -23.44 -13.33
C ILE A 17 10.68 -23.57 -12.98
N GLU A 18 11.22 -24.79 -12.93
CA GLU A 18 12.63 -25.05 -12.62
C GLU A 18 13.58 -24.33 -13.59
N ARG A 19 13.31 -24.38 -14.91
CA ARG A 19 14.13 -23.68 -15.91
C ARG A 19 14.11 -22.15 -15.78
N ALA A 20 13.05 -21.56 -15.23
CA ALA A 20 12.94 -20.11 -15.06
C ALA A 20 13.51 -19.64 -13.71
N GLU A 21 13.31 -20.41 -12.65
CA GLU A 21 13.74 -20.06 -11.28
C GLU A 21 15.21 -20.41 -11.00
N ASP A 22 15.75 -21.46 -11.63
CA ASP A 22 17.18 -21.79 -11.54
C ASP A 22 17.98 -20.88 -12.48
N ARG A 23 18.90 -20.09 -11.89
CA ARG A 23 19.68 -19.09 -12.62
C ARG A 23 20.58 -19.68 -13.70
N GLU A 24 21.13 -20.86 -13.48
CA GLU A 24 22.02 -21.49 -14.46
C GLU A 24 21.20 -22.06 -15.61
N LEU A 25 20.11 -22.78 -15.30
CA LEU A 25 19.20 -23.29 -16.35
C LEU A 25 18.55 -22.17 -17.16
N PHE A 26 18.22 -21.05 -16.53
CA PHE A 26 17.69 -19.87 -17.19
C PHE A 26 18.75 -19.22 -18.10
N LYS A 27 20.00 -19.11 -17.62
CA LYS A 27 21.13 -18.62 -18.42
C LYS A 27 21.38 -19.50 -19.63
N GLU A 28 21.53 -20.81 -19.45
CA GLU A 28 21.69 -21.79 -20.53
C GLU A 28 20.55 -21.71 -21.54
N LEU A 29 19.31 -21.54 -21.05
CA LEU A 29 18.15 -21.33 -21.90
C LEU A 29 18.31 -20.07 -22.75
N CYS A 30 18.58 -18.92 -22.14
CA CYS A 30 18.73 -17.66 -22.84
C CYS A 30 19.83 -17.72 -23.91
N GLU A 31 20.99 -18.28 -23.55
CA GLU A 31 22.11 -18.49 -24.48
C GLU A 31 21.70 -19.39 -25.65
N SER A 32 20.94 -20.47 -25.39
CA SER A 32 20.49 -21.40 -26.43
C SER A 32 19.55 -20.77 -27.47
N ILE A 33 18.81 -19.73 -27.07
CA ILE A 33 17.91 -18.97 -27.96
C ILE A 33 18.50 -17.64 -28.41
N GLY A 34 19.75 -17.33 -28.03
CA GLY A 34 20.43 -16.08 -28.39
C GLY A 34 19.89 -14.83 -27.72
N GLU A 35 19.25 -14.95 -26.54
CA GLU A 35 18.89 -13.81 -25.71
C GLU A 35 20.08 -13.34 -24.86
N PRO A 36 20.29 -12.02 -24.71
CA PRO A 36 21.40 -11.50 -23.93
C PRO A 36 21.16 -11.67 -22.43
N VAL A 37 22.07 -12.39 -21.78
CA VAL A 37 22.18 -12.48 -20.32
C VAL A 37 23.27 -11.54 -19.83
N ILE A 38 23.17 -11.08 -18.57
CA ILE A 38 24.20 -10.23 -17.98
C ILE A 38 25.54 -10.99 -17.99
N PRO A 39 26.57 -10.49 -18.70
CA PRO A 39 27.85 -11.18 -18.79
C PRO A 39 28.46 -11.31 -17.41
N SER A 40 28.83 -12.54 -17.04
CA SER A 40 29.48 -12.83 -15.78
C SER A 40 30.43 -14.01 -15.93
N ASP A 41 31.52 -13.99 -15.16
CA ASP A 41 32.48 -15.08 -15.08
C ASP A 41 33.08 -15.15 -13.68
N ILE A 42 33.64 -16.31 -13.35
CA ILE A 42 34.27 -16.56 -12.06
C ILE A 42 35.76 -16.23 -12.14
N ALA A 43 36.29 -15.58 -11.10
CA ALA A 43 37.71 -15.36 -10.91
C ALA A 43 38.16 -15.86 -9.54
N ASN A 44 39.32 -16.51 -9.48
CA ASN A 44 39.96 -16.98 -8.25
C ASN A 44 41.23 -16.19 -7.90
N THR A 45 41.73 -15.38 -8.82
CA THR A 45 42.87 -14.48 -8.62
C THR A 45 42.54 -13.05 -9.05
N LEU A 46 43.34 -12.09 -8.59
CA LEU A 46 43.20 -10.69 -8.96
C LEU A 46 43.33 -10.51 -10.49
N GLU A 47 44.31 -11.18 -11.09
CA GLU A 47 44.62 -11.11 -12.52
C GLU A 47 43.52 -11.77 -13.37
N GLU A 48 42.92 -12.86 -12.89
CA GLU A 48 41.72 -13.41 -13.51
C GLU A 48 40.55 -12.43 -13.42
N ALA A 49 40.34 -11.77 -12.29
CA ALA A 49 39.26 -10.79 -12.14
C ALA A 49 39.44 -9.61 -13.12
N VAL A 50 40.68 -9.12 -13.28
CA VAL A 50 41.04 -8.09 -14.28
C VAL A 50 40.75 -8.59 -15.69
N ALA A 51 41.20 -9.80 -16.05
CA ALA A 51 40.99 -10.35 -17.39
C ALA A 51 39.49 -10.56 -17.71
N VAL A 52 38.71 -11.00 -16.73
CA VAL A 52 37.25 -11.13 -16.85
C VAL A 52 36.61 -9.75 -17.02
N ALA A 53 37.01 -8.76 -16.22
CA ALA A 53 36.48 -7.40 -16.30
C ALA A 53 36.84 -6.70 -17.63
N GLU A 54 38.03 -6.93 -18.18
CA GLU A 54 38.43 -6.45 -19.51
C GLU A 54 37.59 -7.08 -20.63
N LYS A 55 37.27 -8.38 -20.52
CA LYS A 55 36.41 -9.09 -21.46
C LYS A 55 34.96 -8.61 -21.40
N ILE A 56 34.44 -8.37 -20.19
CA ILE A 56 33.05 -7.93 -19.95
C ILE A 56 32.87 -6.42 -20.22
N GLY A 57 33.89 -5.62 -19.92
CA GLY A 57 33.89 -4.17 -19.98
C GLY A 57 33.27 -3.50 -18.74
N TYR A 58 33.94 -2.46 -18.23
CA TYR A 58 33.48 -1.67 -17.09
C TYR A 58 32.17 -0.88 -17.35
N PRO A 59 31.43 -0.50 -16.31
CA PRO A 59 31.60 -0.92 -14.91
C PRO A 59 31.21 -2.38 -14.67
N VAL A 60 31.84 -3.02 -13.68
CA VAL A 60 31.54 -4.38 -13.23
C VAL A 60 31.23 -4.41 -11.74
N VAL A 61 30.52 -5.44 -11.30
CA VAL A 61 30.27 -5.73 -9.89
C VAL A 61 31.01 -7.01 -9.50
N LEU A 62 31.66 -6.98 -8.35
CA LEU A 62 32.33 -8.12 -7.74
C LEU A 62 31.46 -8.68 -6.63
N ARG A 63 31.17 -9.98 -6.70
CA ARG A 63 30.41 -10.70 -5.66
C ARG A 63 31.22 -11.88 -5.14
N PRO A 64 31.80 -11.80 -3.93
CA PRO A 64 32.54 -12.91 -3.34
C PRO A 64 31.65 -14.15 -3.16
N ALA A 65 32.19 -15.33 -3.46
CA ALA A 65 31.46 -16.57 -3.27
C ALA A 65 31.31 -16.90 -1.78
N PHE A 66 30.15 -17.45 -1.40
CA PHE A 66 29.82 -17.86 -0.02
C PHE A 66 29.86 -16.73 1.02
N THR A 67 29.67 -15.48 0.61
CA THR A 67 29.43 -14.35 1.53
C THR A 67 27.94 -13.96 1.50
N LEU A 68 27.44 -13.43 2.62
CA LEU A 68 26.06 -12.96 2.75
C LEU A 68 26.01 -11.43 2.64
N GLY A 69 24.89 -10.90 2.13
CA GLY A 69 24.61 -9.46 2.13
C GLY A 69 25.59 -8.61 1.29
N GLY A 70 26.26 -9.19 0.30
CA GLY A 70 27.26 -8.49 -0.52
C GLY A 70 28.56 -8.17 0.22
N THR A 71 28.80 -8.80 1.37
CA THR A 71 30.02 -8.58 2.17
C THR A 71 31.28 -8.86 1.34
N GLY A 72 32.17 -7.86 1.25
CA GLY A 72 33.40 -7.90 0.47
C GLY A 72 33.23 -7.61 -1.03
N GLY A 73 32.00 -7.45 -1.52
CA GLY A 73 31.72 -7.07 -2.90
C GLY A 73 31.66 -5.56 -3.10
N GLY A 74 31.51 -5.15 -4.36
CA GLY A 74 31.42 -3.73 -4.72
C GLY A 74 31.40 -3.50 -6.23
N PHE A 75 31.30 -2.24 -6.63
CA PHE A 75 31.35 -1.83 -8.03
C PHE A 75 32.73 -1.29 -8.36
N ALA A 76 33.23 -1.63 -9.53
CA ALA A 76 34.44 -1.06 -10.11
C ALA A 76 34.09 -0.41 -11.45
N TYR A 77 34.43 0.87 -11.60
CA TYR A 77 34.23 1.64 -12.84
C TYR A 77 35.49 1.70 -13.70
N SER A 78 36.62 1.23 -13.18
CA SER A 78 37.91 1.15 -13.87
C SER A 78 38.73 -0.05 -13.37
N GLU A 79 39.83 -0.36 -14.08
CA GLU A 79 40.78 -1.39 -13.63
C GLU A 79 41.44 -1.03 -12.29
N GLU A 80 41.74 0.24 -12.07
CA GLU A 80 42.34 0.71 -10.82
C GLU A 80 41.43 0.40 -9.63
N GLU A 81 40.16 0.78 -9.73
CA GLU A 81 39.14 0.47 -8.70
C GLU A 81 38.91 -1.04 -8.56
N LEU A 82 38.93 -1.80 -9.66
CA LEU A 82 38.79 -3.25 -9.62
C LEU A 82 39.92 -3.88 -8.81
N ARG A 83 41.16 -3.43 -9.03
CA ARG A 83 42.33 -3.97 -8.32
C ARG A 83 42.27 -3.69 -6.83
N GLU A 84 41.83 -2.50 -6.43
CA GLU A 84 41.62 -2.17 -5.02
C GLU A 84 40.53 -3.05 -4.38
N LEU A 85 39.39 -3.20 -5.07
CA LEU A 85 38.24 -3.94 -4.56
C LEU A 85 38.47 -5.46 -4.53
N ALA A 86 39.07 -6.03 -5.59
CA ALA A 86 39.22 -7.46 -5.78
C ALA A 86 40.08 -8.13 -4.70
N VAL A 87 41.07 -7.42 -4.16
CA VAL A 87 41.89 -7.93 -3.04
C VAL A 87 41.02 -8.22 -1.81
N GLY A 88 40.14 -7.27 -1.45
CA GLY A 88 39.18 -7.44 -0.37
C GLY A 88 38.12 -8.50 -0.69
N ALA A 89 37.62 -8.51 -1.92
CA ALA A 89 36.60 -9.45 -2.38
C ALA A 89 37.05 -10.91 -2.34
N LEU A 90 38.26 -11.19 -2.85
CA LEU A 90 38.84 -12.54 -2.84
C LEU A 90 39.18 -12.99 -1.41
N ALA A 91 39.64 -12.08 -0.55
CA ALA A 91 39.91 -12.38 0.86
C ALA A 91 38.63 -12.64 1.68
N ALA A 92 37.53 -11.99 1.32
CA ALA A 92 36.23 -12.16 1.98
C ALA A 92 35.58 -13.52 1.64
N SER A 93 35.89 -14.11 0.48
CA SER A 93 35.37 -15.41 0.09
C SER A 93 36.11 -16.55 0.82
N PRO A 94 35.40 -17.48 1.51
CA PRO A 94 36.00 -18.67 2.13
C PRO A 94 36.74 -19.59 1.16
N VAL A 95 36.47 -19.48 -0.14
CA VAL A 95 37.06 -20.29 -1.21
C VAL A 95 37.92 -19.46 -2.16
N SER A 96 38.22 -18.19 -1.81
CA SER A 96 38.98 -17.25 -2.64
C SER A 96 38.44 -17.17 -4.07
N GLN A 97 37.13 -16.97 -4.20
CA GLN A 97 36.44 -16.89 -5.48
C GLN A 97 35.52 -15.67 -5.50
N VAL A 98 35.47 -14.99 -6.63
CA VAL A 98 34.58 -13.86 -6.87
C VAL A 98 33.88 -14.03 -8.22
N LEU A 99 32.59 -13.73 -8.28
CA LEU A 99 31.87 -13.54 -9.54
C LEU A 99 32.10 -12.10 -9.99
N VAL A 100 32.64 -11.92 -11.18
CA VAL A 100 32.75 -10.61 -11.84
C VAL A 100 31.64 -10.53 -12.88
N GLU A 101 30.74 -9.57 -12.75
CA GLU A 101 29.53 -9.44 -13.56
C GLU A 101 29.40 -8.02 -14.11
N LYS A 102 28.86 -7.87 -15.31
CA LYS A 102 28.57 -6.55 -15.90
C LYS A 102 27.63 -5.77 -14.98
N SER A 103 28.02 -4.55 -14.61
CA SER A 103 27.10 -3.67 -13.89
C SER A 103 26.10 -3.06 -14.87
N VAL A 104 24.83 -3.41 -14.68
CA VAL A 104 23.68 -2.77 -15.34
C VAL A 104 23.06 -1.68 -14.47
N ARG A 105 23.72 -1.28 -13.36
CA ARG A 105 23.22 -0.21 -12.48
C ARG A 105 23.08 1.09 -13.28
N GLY A 106 21.93 1.76 -13.14
CA GLY A 106 21.62 2.98 -13.89
C GLY A 106 21.04 2.74 -15.29
N TYR A 107 20.84 1.49 -15.72
CA TYR A 107 20.11 1.18 -16.94
C TYR A 107 18.61 1.42 -16.73
N LYS A 108 17.85 1.58 -17.82
CA LYS A 108 16.38 1.60 -17.74
C LYS A 108 15.89 0.20 -17.37
N GLU A 109 14.98 0.10 -16.42
CA GLU A 109 14.36 -1.18 -16.04
C GLU A 109 12.95 -1.27 -16.64
N ILE A 110 12.76 -2.25 -17.52
CA ILE A 110 11.54 -2.43 -18.32
C ILE A 110 10.92 -3.79 -17.98
N GLU A 111 9.62 -3.82 -17.76
CA GLU A 111 8.89 -5.04 -17.46
C GLU A 111 7.78 -5.27 -18.48
N PHE A 112 7.54 -6.53 -18.82
CA PHE A 112 6.38 -6.94 -19.61
C PHE A 112 5.61 -8.03 -18.88
N GLU A 113 4.30 -7.83 -18.76
CA GLU A 113 3.36 -8.90 -18.43
C GLU A 113 2.88 -9.53 -19.72
N VAL A 114 3.22 -10.81 -19.89
CA VAL A 114 2.85 -11.61 -21.07
C VAL A 114 2.03 -12.82 -20.65
N MET A 115 1.20 -13.31 -21.55
CA MET A 115 0.32 -14.45 -21.30
C MET A 115 0.35 -15.40 -22.48
N ARG A 116 0.30 -16.71 -22.20
CA ARG A 116 0.28 -17.76 -23.21
C ARG A 116 -0.68 -18.89 -22.84
N ASP A 117 -1.41 -19.42 -23.80
CA ASP A 117 -2.26 -20.62 -23.64
C ASP A 117 -1.63 -21.90 -24.23
N SER A 118 -2.33 -23.02 -24.07
CA SER A 118 -1.90 -24.34 -24.57
C SER A 118 -1.91 -24.45 -26.11
N ALA A 119 -2.62 -23.55 -26.81
CA ALA A 119 -2.63 -23.47 -28.28
C ALA A 119 -1.48 -22.60 -28.83
N ASP A 120 -0.57 -22.13 -27.98
CA ASP A 120 0.55 -21.24 -28.31
C ASP A 120 0.15 -19.83 -28.73
N ASN A 121 -1.11 -19.43 -28.46
CA ASN A 121 -1.49 -18.02 -28.52
C ASN A 121 -0.76 -17.30 -27.39
N ALA A 122 0.01 -16.27 -27.73
CA ALA A 122 0.76 -15.47 -26.78
C ALA A 122 0.50 -13.98 -27.04
N ILE A 123 0.24 -13.24 -25.97
CA ILE A 123 -0.12 -11.81 -26.01
C ILE A 123 0.63 -11.04 -24.94
N THR A 124 0.88 -9.77 -25.20
CA THR A 124 1.40 -8.83 -24.20
C THR A 124 0.26 -8.06 -23.57
N ILE A 125 0.14 -8.15 -22.25
CA ILE A 125 -0.94 -7.51 -21.49
C ILE A 125 -0.58 -6.07 -21.11
N CYS A 126 0.65 -5.84 -20.66
CA CYS A 126 1.09 -4.52 -20.21
C CYS A 126 2.62 -4.43 -20.28
N GLY A 127 3.12 -3.30 -20.79
CA GLY A 127 4.51 -2.89 -20.63
C GLY A 127 4.62 -1.82 -19.55
N MET A 128 5.60 -1.96 -18.67
CA MET A 128 5.87 -1.03 -17.56
C MET A 128 7.32 -0.53 -17.64
N GLU A 129 7.50 0.73 -17.29
CA GLU A 129 8.82 1.39 -17.24
C GLU A 129 9.06 1.91 -15.82
N ASN A 130 10.17 1.51 -15.21
CA ASN A 130 10.55 2.02 -13.90
C ASN A 130 11.14 3.43 -14.07
N ILE A 131 10.68 4.37 -13.22
CA ILE A 131 11.27 5.71 -13.15
C ILE A 131 12.64 5.63 -12.47
N ASP A 132 12.71 4.88 -11.38
CA ASP A 132 13.98 4.58 -10.71
C ASP A 132 14.75 3.55 -11.55
N PRO A 133 16.04 3.78 -11.86
CA PRO A 133 16.80 2.91 -12.74
C PRO A 133 17.25 1.63 -12.02
N VAL A 134 17.75 0.67 -12.81
CA VAL A 134 18.28 -0.60 -12.31
C VAL A 134 19.26 -0.36 -11.15
N GLY A 135 19.02 -1.04 -10.04
CA GLY A 135 19.73 -0.86 -8.78
C GLY A 135 18.78 -0.56 -7.62
N VAL A 136 17.57 -0.06 -7.92
CA VAL A 136 16.41 -0.08 -7.03
C VAL A 136 15.50 -1.21 -7.50
N HIS A 137 15.12 -2.11 -6.60
CA HIS A 137 14.24 -3.23 -6.94
C HIS A 137 12.86 -2.72 -7.39
N THR A 138 12.27 -3.30 -8.44
CA THR A 138 10.96 -2.90 -9.02
C THR A 138 9.84 -2.66 -8.01
N GLY A 139 9.77 -3.49 -6.96
CA GLY A 139 8.84 -3.32 -5.84
C GLY A 139 9.06 -2.06 -4.98
N ASP A 140 10.28 -1.54 -4.91
CA ASP A 140 10.68 -0.28 -4.24
C ASP A 140 10.77 0.91 -5.21
N SER A 141 10.63 0.67 -6.51
CA SER A 141 10.67 1.70 -7.54
C SER A 141 9.30 2.37 -7.72
N MET A 142 9.33 3.64 -8.14
CA MET A 142 8.23 4.27 -8.87
C MET A 142 8.16 3.66 -10.28
N VAL A 143 6.97 3.29 -10.72
CA VAL A 143 6.76 2.58 -12.01
C VAL A 143 5.62 3.23 -12.77
N VAL A 144 5.73 3.33 -14.10
CA VAL A 144 4.67 3.83 -14.97
C VAL A 144 4.20 2.79 -15.98
N ALA A 145 2.93 2.87 -16.37
CA ALA A 145 2.36 2.16 -17.51
C ALA A 145 1.51 3.12 -18.35
N PRO A 146 1.57 3.06 -19.70
CA PRO A 146 2.47 2.22 -20.50
C PRO A 146 3.94 2.69 -20.43
N ILE A 147 4.85 1.96 -21.08
CA ILE A 147 6.22 2.39 -21.35
C ILE A 147 6.20 3.73 -22.12
N MET A 148 6.99 4.71 -21.68
CA MET A 148 6.88 6.10 -22.16
C MET A 148 8.09 6.58 -22.96
N THR A 149 9.28 6.02 -22.75
CA THR A 149 10.52 6.62 -23.26
C THR A 149 11.27 5.76 -24.29
N LEU A 150 10.73 4.61 -24.65
CA LEU A 150 11.32 3.75 -25.69
C LEU A 150 10.88 4.19 -27.08
N ASN A 151 11.80 4.10 -28.03
CA ASN A 151 11.44 4.21 -29.45
C ASN A 151 10.75 2.91 -29.92
N ASP A 152 10.09 2.96 -31.07
CA ASP A 152 9.35 1.82 -31.63
C ASP A 152 10.22 0.57 -31.84
N HIS A 153 11.50 0.75 -32.17
CA HIS A 153 12.43 -0.36 -32.37
C HIS A 153 12.70 -1.08 -31.03
N ASP A 154 13.08 -0.36 -29.99
CA ASP A 154 13.44 -0.94 -28.69
C ASP A 154 12.20 -1.53 -28.00
N LEU A 155 11.05 -0.85 -28.08
CA LEU A 155 9.78 -1.37 -27.57
C LEU A 155 9.42 -2.71 -28.24
N LYS A 156 9.51 -2.76 -29.57
CA LYS A 156 9.24 -4.00 -30.31
C LYS A 156 10.25 -5.09 -29.98
N MET A 157 11.54 -4.75 -29.91
CA MET A 157 12.61 -5.70 -29.61
C MET A 157 12.42 -6.39 -28.25
N LEU A 158 12.15 -5.61 -27.20
CA LEU A 158 11.93 -6.16 -25.86
C LEU A 158 10.61 -6.94 -25.78
N ASN A 159 9.55 -6.47 -26.45
CA ASN A 159 8.29 -7.18 -26.53
C ASN A 159 8.43 -8.55 -27.24
N ASP A 160 9.11 -8.58 -28.38
CA ASP A 160 9.39 -9.81 -29.13
C ASP A 160 10.21 -10.79 -28.28
N SER A 161 11.19 -10.30 -27.52
CA SER A 161 11.98 -11.09 -26.57
C SER A 161 11.10 -11.70 -25.46
N ALA A 162 10.21 -10.91 -24.85
CA ALA A 162 9.28 -11.38 -23.82
C ALA A 162 8.36 -12.50 -24.35
N ILE A 163 7.80 -12.33 -25.56
CA ILE A 163 6.96 -13.34 -26.23
C ILE A 163 7.75 -14.59 -26.61
N LYS A 164 9.02 -14.44 -27.01
CA LYS A 164 9.90 -15.56 -27.30
C LYS A 164 10.22 -16.37 -26.04
N LEU A 165 10.48 -15.71 -24.92
CA LEU A 165 10.78 -16.36 -23.63
C LEU A 165 9.61 -17.16 -23.08
N ILE A 166 8.40 -16.58 -23.05
CA ILE A 166 7.21 -17.30 -22.55
C ILE A 166 6.90 -18.55 -23.37
N ARG A 167 7.11 -18.50 -24.70
CA ARG A 167 6.96 -19.65 -25.60
C ARG A 167 7.99 -20.73 -25.35
N GLU A 168 9.25 -20.35 -25.25
CA GLU A 168 10.34 -21.31 -25.06
C GLU A 168 10.30 -21.97 -23.66
N LEU A 169 9.91 -21.21 -22.63
CA LEU A 169 9.62 -21.75 -21.31
C LEU A 169 8.35 -22.60 -21.28
N LYS A 170 7.48 -22.51 -22.30
CA LYS A 170 6.18 -23.19 -22.37
C LYS A 170 5.32 -22.90 -21.15
N ILE A 171 5.33 -21.65 -20.72
CA ILE A 171 4.45 -21.19 -19.65
C ILE A 171 3.01 -21.21 -20.17
N GLU A 172 2.09 -21.65 -19.31
CA GLU A 172 0.65 -21.68 -19.57
C GLU A 172 -0.03 -20.84 -18.50
N GLY A 173 -0.42 -19.62 -18.88
CA GLY A 173 -0.82 -18.56 -17.96
C GLY A 173 -0.04 -17.26 -18.18
N GLY A 174 -0.13 -16.36 -17.21
CA GLY A 174 0.64 -15.11 -17.18
C GLY A 174 2.02 -15.27 -16.54
N CYS A 175 2.99 -14.52 -17.05
CA CYS A 175 4.31 -14.33 -16.43
C CYS A 175 4.84 -12.91 -16.65
N ASN A 176 5.75 -12.51 -15.77
CA ASN A 176 6.47 -11.24 -15.84
C ASN A 176 7.88 -11.46 -16.40
N VAL A 177 8.33 -10.61 -17.32
CA VAL A 177 9.68 -10.60 -17.89
C VAL A 177 10.33 -9.25 -17.64
N GLN A 178 11.56 -9.22 -17.13
CA GLN A 178 12.27 -7.99 -16.77
C GLN A 178 13.56 -7.82 -17.57
N PHE A 179 13.81 -6.58 -17.99
CA PHE A 179 14.92 -6.19 -18.84
C PHE A 179 15.66 -4.98 -18.26
N ALA A 180 16.99 -5.00 -18.38
CA ALA A 180 17.83 -3.82 -18.24
C ALA A 180 18.21 -3.30 -19.64
N LEU A 181 17.71 -2.13 -20.04
CA LEU A 181 18.02 -1.50 -21.34
C LEU A 181 19.04 -0.37 -21.14
N ASN A 182 20.12 -0.40 -21.93
CA ASN A 182 21.13 0.64 -21.94
C ASN A 182 20.49 1.98 -22.38
N PRO A 183 20.63 3.07 -21.61
CA PRO A 183 19.97 4.34 -21.95
C PRO A 183 20.50 5.00 -23.23
N ASN A 184 21.66 4.58 -23.72
CA ASN A 184 22.36 5.20 -24.86
C ASN A 184 22.47 4.29 -26.10
N SER A 185 21.93 3.07 -26.05
CA SER A 185 21.95 2.13 -27.18
C SER A 185 20.81 1.10 -27.07
N SER A 186 20.59 0.30 -28.11
CA SER A 186 19.62 -0.82 -28.07
C SER A 186 20.17 -2.08 -27.39
N GLU A 187 21.32 -1.99 -26.70
CA GLU A 187 21.83 -3.09 -25.89
C GLU A 187 20.93 -3.31 -24.67
N TYR A 188 20.47 -4.54 -24.47
CA TYR A 188 19.68 -4.93 -23.32
C TYR A 188 20.20 -6.23 -22.71
N TYR A 189 19.81 -6.48 -21.48
CA TYR A 189 20.07 -7.72 -20.77
C TYR A 189 18.80 -8.20 -20.07
N LEU A 190 18.57 -9.51 -20.10
CA LEU A 190 17.54 -10.14 -19.29
C LEU A 190 17.94 -10.14 -17.82
N ILE A 191 17.01 -9.72 -16.95
CA ILE A 191 17.16 -9.78 -15.50
C ILE A 191 16.58 -11.10 -15.00
N GLU A 192 15.27 -11.32 -15.21
CA GLU A 192 14.56 -12.52 -14.77
C GLU A 192 13.24 -12.74 -15.53
N VAL A 193 12.71 -13.95 -15.43
CA VAL A 193 11.32 -14.30 -15.79
C VAL A 193 10.67 -14.94 -14.58
N ASN A 194 9.53 -14.40 -14.15
CA ASN A 194 8.74 -14.97 -13.05
C ASN A 194 7.61 -15.82 -13.65
N PRO A 195 7.66 -17.16 -13.62
CA PRO A 195 6.71 -18.06 -14.31
C PRO A 195 5.35 -18.20 -13.57
N ARG A 196 4.85 -17.10 -13.01
CA ARG A 196 3.67 -16.99 -12.17
C ARG A 196 3.12 -15.56 -12.20
N VAL A 197 1.93 -15.39 -11.63
CA VAL A 197 1.46 -14.07 -11.22
C VAL A 197 2.41 -13.44 -10.18
N SER A 198 2.53 -12.13 -10.24
CA SER A 198 3.44 -11.29 -9.47
C SER A 198 2.71 -10.04 -8.95
N ARG A 199 3.40 -9.22 -8.13
CA ARG A 199 2.93 -7.87 -7.80
C ARG A 199 2.73 -7.01 -9.06
N SER A 200 3.66 -7.10 -10.02
CA SER A 200 3.59 -6.43 -11.32
C SER A 200 2.39 -6.89 -12.13
N SER A 201 1.98 -8.17 -12.03
CA SER A 201 0.78 -8.67 -12.69
C SER A 201 -0.51 -8.12 -12.07
N ALA A 202 -0.54 -7.86 -10.76
CA ALA A 202 -1.65 -7.21 -10.10
C ALA A 202 -1.74 -5.75 -10.56
N LEU A 203 -0.62 -5.01 -10.52
CA LEU A 203 -0.50 -3.66 -11.05
C LEU A 203 -0.95 -3.58 -12.51
N ALA A 204 -0.44 -4.44 -13.38
CA ALA A 204 -0.82 -4.51 -14.78
C ALA A 204 -2.30 -4.86 -14.97
N SER A 205 -2.87 -5.73 -14.14
CA SER A 205 -4.30 -6.04 -14.20
C SER A 205 -5.15 -4.82 -13.87
N LYS A 206 -4.74 -3.99 -12.90
CA LYS A 206 -5.44 -2.74 -12.58
C LYS A 206 -5.19 -1.66 -13.61
N ALA A 207 -3.97 -1.54 -14.13
CA ALA A 207 -3.63 -0.56 -15.14
C ALA A 207 -4.38 -0.82 -16.45
N SER A 208 -4.47 -2.08 -16.88
CA SER A 208 -5.11 -2.47 -18.13
C SER A 208 -6.60 -2.81 -17.99
N GLY A 209 -7.11 -3.09 -16.80
CA GLY A 209 -8.44 -3.71 -16.63
C GLY A 209 -8.51 -5.17 -17.12
N TYR A 210 -7.38 -5.77 -17.54
CA TYR A 210 -7.29 -7.17 -17.96
C TYR A 210 -7.03 -8.07 -16.73
N PRO A 211 -7.90 -9.04 -16.39
CA PRO A 211 -7.80 -9.79 -15.14
C PRO A 211 -6.84 -11.00 -15.27
N ILE A 212 -5.53 -10.73 -15.23
CA ILE A 212 -4.46 -11.71 -15.53
C ILE A 212 -4.61 -13.01 -14.73
N ALA A 213 -4.80 -12.92 -13.41
CA ALA A 213 -4.92 -14.10 -12.55
C ALA A 213 -6.16 -14.95 -12.89
N ARG A 214 -7.30 -14.30 -13.21
CA ARG A 214 -8.55 -14.99 -13.58
C ARG A 214 -8.41 -15.72 -14.90
N VAL A 215 -7.76 -15.10 -15.89
CA VAL A 215 -7.50 -15.72 -17.20
C VAL A 215 -6.47 -16.85 -17.04
N THR A 216 -5.41 -16.64 -16.27
CA THR A 216 -4.40 -17.66 -15.95
C THR A 216 -5.03 -18.92 -15.33
N ALA A 217 -5.93 -18.76 -14.36
CA ALA A 217 -6.62 -19.89 -13.74
C ALA A 217 -7.48 -20.68 -14.74
N LYS A 218 -8.09 -20.01 -15.72
CA LYS A 218 -8.88 -20.65 -16.79
C LYS A 218 -7.99 -21.38 -17.81
N ILE A 219 -6.84 -20.80 -18.17
CA ILE A 219 -5.84 -21.45 -19.01
C ILE A 219 -5.34 -22.74 -18.35
N ALA A 220 -5.05 -22.70 -17.05
CA ALA A 220 -4.65 -23.88 -16.30
C ALA A 220 -5.71 -25.01 -16.29
N LEU A 221 -6.99 -24.68 -16.53
CA LEU A 221 -8.08 -25.64 -16.70
C LEU A 221 -8.23 -26.15 -18.15
N GLY A 222 -7.33 -25.78 -19.04
CA GLY A 222 -7.29 -26.20 -20.44
C GLY A 222 -8.03 -25.27 -21.41
N MET A 223 -8.52 -24.12 -20.96
CA MET A 223 -9.15 -23.13 -21.85
C MET A 223 -8.08 -22.37 -22.64
N THR A 224 -8.41 -22.01 -23.88
CA THR A 224 -7.63 -21.10 -24.72
C THR A 224 -8.07 -19.65 -24.52
N LEU A 225 -7.25 -18.68 -24.91
CA LEU A 225 -7.57 -17.25 -24.81
C LEU A 225 -8.87 -16.88 -25.55
N ASP A 226 -9.13 -17.53 -26.69
CA ASP A 226 -10.34 -17.33 -27.51
C ASP A 226 -11.64 -17.83 -26.85
N GLU A 227 -11.53 -18.69 -25.82
CA GLU A 227 -12.66 -19.24 -25.09
C GLU A 227 -13.03 -18.43 -23.85
N ILE A 228 -12.14 -17.53 -23.39
CA ILE A 228 -12.28 -16.82 -22.13
C ILE A 228 -12.87 -15.42 -22.39
N GLU A 229 -14.03 -15.12 -21.79
CA GLU A 229 -14.65 -13.78 -21.86
C GLU A 229 -14.01 -12.79 -20.86
N VAL A 230 -13.66 -11.60 -21.35
CA VAL A 230 -13.08 -10.46 -20.60
C VAL A 230 -13.58 -9.14 -21.20
N ALA A 231 -14.05 -8.21 -20.36
CA ALA A 231 -14.40 -6.84 -20.76
C ALA A 231 -15.33 -6.72 -22.00
N GLY A 232 -16.28 -7.65 -22.16
CA GLY A 232 -17.21 -7.67 -23.29
C GLY A 232 -16.65 -8.23 -24.60
N THR A 233 -15.46 -8.86 -24.56
CA THR A 233 -14.80 -9.53 -25.69
C THR A 233 -14.07 -10.80 -25.23
N LYS A 234 -13.33 -11.46 -26.13
CA LYS A 234 -12.44 -12.58 -25.82
C LYS A 234 -11.14 -12.10 -25.17
N ALA A 235 -10.47 -12.95 -24.41
CA ALA A 235 -9.21 -12.65 -23.76
C ALA A 235 -8.01 -12.57 -24.73
N SER A 236 -8.19 -12.98 -25.99
CA SER A 236 -7.17 -12.97 -27.06
C SER A 236 -6.95 -11.58 -27.69
N PHE A 237 -6.66 -10.57 -26.88
CA PHE A 237 -6.28 -9.23 -27.34
C PHE A 237 -5.20 -8.62 -26.46
N GLU A 238 -4.41 -7.71 -27.04
CA GLU A 238 -3.46 -6.87 -26.30
C GLU A 238 -4.15 -5.56 -25.86
N PRO A 239 -4.27 -5.28 -24.55
CA PRO A 239 -4.84 -4.04 -24.03
C PRO A 239 -4.11 -2.78 -24.54
N ARG A 240 -4.87 -1.71 -24.82
CA ARG A 240 -4.33 -0.39 -25.18
C ARG A 240 -4.77 0.66 -24.19
N LEU A 241 -3.81 1.31 -23.53
CA LEU A 241 -4.07 2.32 -22.52
C LEU A 241 -4.13 3.72 -23.16
N ASP A 242 -5.24 4.43 -22.98
CA ASP A 242 -5.43 5.83 -23.42
C ASP A 242 -5.22 6.84 -22.27
N TYR A 243 -4.45 6.39 -21.28
CA TYR A 243 -4.14 7.07 -20.03
C TYR A 243 -2.81 6.53 -19.49
N ILE A 244 -2.29 7.19 -18.47
CA ILE A 244 -1.07 6.81 -17.77
C ILE A 244 -1.45 6.32 -16.38
N VAL A 245 -0.64 5.40 -15.88
CA VAL A 245 -0.67 4.90 -14.52
C VAL A 245 0.70 5.14 -13.91
N ALA A 246 0.74 5.59 -12.66
CA ALA A 246 1.95 5.63 -11.86
C ALA A 246 1.73 4.84 -10.57
N LYS A 247 2.66 3.93 -10.24
CA LYS A 247 2.72 3.22 -8.97
C LYS A 247 3.80 3.84 -8.11
N PHE A 248 3.49 4.06 -6.83
CA PHE A 248 4.44 4.52 -5.82
C PHE A 248 4.49 3.53 -4.65
N PRO A 249 5.70 3.16 -4.17
CA PRO A 249 5.85 2.24 -3.05
C PRO A 249 5.57 2.91 -1.70
N ARG A 250 4.99 2.16 -0.76
CA ARG A 250 4.75 2.58 0.63
C ARG A 250 5.73 1.90 1.59
N PHE A 251 6.63 2.70 2.15
CA PHE A 251 7.70 2.23 3.03
C PHE A 251 7.36 2.36 4.52
N PRO A 252 7.85 1.47 5.40
CA PRO A 252 7.55 1.47 6.84
C PRO A 252 8.61 2.20 7.69
N PHE A 253 9.42 3.10 7.14
CA PHE A 253 10.52 3.73 7.89
C PHE A 253 10.05 4.63 9.05
N ASP A 254 8.77 5.02 9.06
CA ASP A 254 8.12 5.68 10.19
C ASP A 254 8.00 4.77 11.45
N LYS A 255 8.12 3.45 11.27
CA LYS A 255 8.16 2.41 12.31
C LYS A 255 9.57 1.93 12.63
N PHE A 256 10.48 1.94 11.66
CA PHE A 256 11.85 1.43 11.80
C PHE A 256 12.89 2.53 11.68
N THR A 257 12.88 3.48 12.62
CA THR A 257 13.73 4.69 12.57
C THR A 257 15.23 4.42 12.64
N SER A 258 15.65 3.25 13.11
CA SER A 258 17.06 2.83 13.15
C SER A 258 17.53 2.09 11.90
N VAL A 259 16.61 1.71 11.01
CA VAL A 259 16.94 0.99 9.77
C VAL A 259 17.23 2.01 8.67
N PRO A 260 18.36 1.88 7.95
CA PRO A 260 18.66 2.76 6.83
C PRO A 260 17.57 2.70 5.75
N ASN A 261 17.06 3.88 5.37
CA ASN A 261 16.05 4.07 4.34
C ASN A 261 16.61 4.08 2.90
N LYS A 262 17.90 3.76 2.75
CA LYS A 262 18.56 3.54 1.46
C LYS A 262 17.94 2.33 0.74
N LEU A 263 17.57 2.51 -0.52
CA LEU A 263 16.99 1.51 -1.40
C LEU A 263 18.09 0.75 -2.18
N GLY A 264 17.75 -0.44 -2.63
CA GLY A 264 18.65 -1.33 -3.36
C GLY A 264 17.88 -2.44 -4.05
N THR A 265 18.55 -3.54 -4.37
CA THR A 265 17.94 -4.71 -5.00
C THR A 265 17.10 -5.58 -4.04
N GLN A 266 17.11 -5.28 -2.74
CA GLN A 266 16.26 -5.94 -1.75
C GLN A 266 15.09 -5.02 -1.41
N MET A 267 13.87 -5.50 -1.67
CA MET A 267 12.63 -4.79 -1.40
C MET A 267 12.46 -4.47 0.09
N LYS A 268 12.05 -3.24 0.39
CA LYS A 268 11.73 -2.73 1.74
C LYS A 268 10.33 -2.12 1.83
N ALA A 269 9.67 -1.85 0.70
CA ALA A 269 8.28 -1.43 0.69
C ALA A 269 7.37 -2.51 1.31
N THR A 270 6.34 -2.06 2.01
CA THR A 270 5.33 -2.91 2.67
C THR A 270 3.97 -2.91 1.96
N GLY A 271 3.81 -2.03 0.98
CA GLY A 271 2.66 -1.96 0.09
C GLY A 271 2.93 -0.93 -0.99
N GLU A 272 1.89 -0.57 -1.74
CA GLU A 272 1.96 0.36 -2.86
C GLU A 272 0.63 1.07 -3.08
N CYS A 273 0.67 2.23 -3.73
CA CYS A 273 -0.50 2.93 -4.24
C CYS A 273 -0.35 3.17 -5.74
N MET A 274 -1.48 3.40 -6.41
CA MET A 274 -1.51 3.65 -7.84
C MET A 274 -2.37 4.88 -8.16
N GLY A 275 -1.88 5.75 -9.05
CA GLY A 275 -2.62 6.89 -9.59
C GLY A 275 -2.83 6.74 -11.09
N ILE A 276 -4.05 7.00 -11.56
CA ILE A 276 -4.42 6.98 -12.99
C ILE A 276 -4.74 8.41 -13.45
N GLY A 277 -4.25 8.83 -14.60
CA GLY A 277 -4.43 10.18 -15.11
C GLY A 277 -4.18 10.29 -16.62
N SER A 278 -4.53 11.44 -17.18
CA SER A 278 -4.40 11.73 -18.62
C SER A 278 -3.01 12.24 -19.01
N ASN A 279 -2.19 12.60 -18.03
CA ASN A 279 -0.79 12.98 -18.17
C ASN A 279 0.01 12.46 -16.97
N LEU A 280 1.33 12.43 -17.10
CA LEU A 280 2.22 11.87 -16.09
C LEU A 280 2.21 12.69 -14.79
N GLU A 281 2.11 14.01 -14.89
CA GLU A 281 2.06 14.90 -13.72
C GLU A 281 0.84 14.60 -12.85
N GLU A 282 -0.33 14.40 -13.48
CA GLU A 282 -1.57 14.02 -12.80
C GLU A 282 -1.43 12.67 -12.08
N CYS A 283 -0.81 11.68 -12.72
CA CYS A 283 -0.57 10.36 -12.14
C CYS A 283 0.38 10.43 -10.93
N ILE A 284 1.48 11.17 -11.06
CA ILE A 284 2.46 11.36 -9.98
C ILE A 284 1.79 12.04 -8.78
N LEU A 285 1.09 13.15 -8.99
CA LEU A 285 0.46 13.89 -7.89
C LEU A 285 -0.68 13.12 -7.23
N LYS A 286 -1.44 12.30 -7.98
CA LYS A 286 -2.43 11.37 -7.41
C LYS A 286 -1.77 10.29 -6.57
N SER A 287 -0.66 9.73 -7.04
CA SER A 287 0.08 8.69 -6.32
C SER A 287 0.72 9.24 -5.04
N VAL A 288 1.31 10.43 -5.09
CA VAL A 288 1.94 11.07 -3.92
C VAL A 288 0.94 11.32 -2.80
N ARG A 289 -0.24 11.87 -3.10
CA ARG A 289 -1.29 12.08 -2.08
C ARG A 289 -2.03 10.80 -1.68
N SER A 290 -1.75 9.69 -2.36
CA SER A 290 -2.25 8.35 -2.05
C SER A 290 -1.34 7.56 -1.10
N LEU A 291 -0.11 8.02 -0.85
CA LEU A 291 0.90 7.30 -0.07
C LEU A 291 0.57 7.18 1.44
N GLU A 292 -0.38 7.96 1.95
CA GLU A 292 -0.72 7.97 3.37
C GLU A 292 0.49 8.27 4.27
N ILE A 293 1.37 9.17 3.84
CA ILE A 293 2.55 9.64 4.60
C ILE A 293 2.39 11.09 5.11
N GLY A 294 1.18 11.65 5.04
CA GLY A 294 0.88 13.00 5.52
C GLY A 294 1.18 14.14 4.53
N VAL A 295 1.57 13.81 3.30
CA VAL A 295 1.82 14.79 2.22
C VAL A 295 0.69 14.79 1.20
N CYS A 296 0.48 15.92 0.52
CA CYS A 296 -0.51 16.08 -0.55
C CYS A 296 0.09 16.55 -1.88
N HIS A 297 1.42 16.66 -1.93
CA HIS A 297 2.21 17.17 -3.06
C HIS A 297 3.69 16.72 -2.91
N LEU A 298 4.53 16.91 -3.94
CA LEU A 298 5.97 16.59 -3.93
C LEU A 298 6.81 17.53 -3.05
N HIS A 299 6.41 17.75 -1.81
CA HIS A 299 7.10 18.63 -0.84
C HIS A 299 7.21 17.93 0.52
N MET A 300 8.42 17.88 1.09
CA MET A 300 8.68 17.40 2.44
C MET A 300 9.55 18.40 3.20
N THR A 301 9.07 18.79 4.38
CA THR A 301 9.69 19.85 5.22
C THR A 301 11.15 19.55 5.60
N LYS A 302 11.53 18.27 5.68
CA LYS A 302 12.90 17.86 6.03
C LYS A 302 13.96 18.31 5.01
N PHE A 303 13.57 18.69 3.80
CA PHE A 303 14.49 19.18 2.77
C PHE A 303 14.57 20.72 2.71
N ASP A 304 13.58 21.44 3.27
CA ASP A 304 13.46 22.90 3.20
C ASP A 304 14.72 23.62 3.71
N GLU A 305 15.35 23.10 4.77
CA GLU A 305 16.52 23.72 5.43
C GLU A 305 17.88 23.12 5.02
N LYS A 306 17.89 22.03 4.24
CA LYS A 306 19.13 21.38 3.80
C LYS A 306 19.81 22.20 2.71
N GLY A 307 21.14 22.19 2.66
CA GLY A 307 21.90 22.87 1.60
C GLY A 307 21.89 22.10 0.28
N ASP A 308 22.07 22.77 -0.87
CA ASP A 308 22.00 22.13 -2.19
C ASP A 308 22.97 20.94 -2.31
N LYS A 309 24.22 21.12 -1.87
CA LYS A 309 25.20 20.04 -1.84
C LYS A 309 24.73 18.84 -1.02
N GLU A 310 24.10 19.07 0.13
CA GLU A 310 23.60 17.99 0.98
C GLU A 310 22.49 17.19 0.27
N ILE A 311 21.61 17.86 -0.47
CA ILE A 311 20.54 17.19 -1.22
C ILE A 311 21.09 16.49 -2.47
N LEU A 312 22.06 17.09 -3.17
CA LEU A 312 22.74 16.46 -4.32
C LEU A 312 23.49 15.19 -3.89
N ASP A 313 24.24 15.25 -2.80
CA ASP A 313 24.92 14.09 -2.21
C ASP A 313 23.87 13.03 -1.74
N TYR A 314 22.70 13.47 -1.27
CA TYR A 314 21.62 12.58 -0.83
C TYR A 314 21.01 11.76 -1.97
N ILE A 315 20.77 12.37 -3.14
CA ILE A 315 20.10 11.70 -4.28
C ILE A 315 21.03 10.82 -5.12
N GLU A 316 22.35 10.85 -4.85
CA GLU A 316 23.31 9.89 -5.43
C GLU A 316 23.00 8.45 -4.98
N GLU A 317 22.45 8.32 -3.79
CA GLU A 317 21.88 7.07 -3.28
C GLU A 317 20.35 7.16 -3.25
N PHE A 318 19.66 6.14 -3.73
CA PHE A 318 18.20 6.15 -3.72
C PHE A 318 17.68 5.91 -2.31
N HIS A 319 16.79 6.78 -1.85
CA HIS A 319 16.06 6.66 -0.59
C HIS A 319 14.55 6.64 -0.85
N ASP A 320 13.76 6.28 0.17
CA ASP A 320 12.30 6.20 0.11
C ASP A 320 11.59 7.51 -0.28
N ASP A 321 12.27 8.64 -0.11
CA ASP A 321 11.74 9.97 -0.42
C ASP A 321 12.61 10.77 -1.40
N ASN A 322 13.40 10.08 -2.24
CA ASN A 322 14.18 10.70 -3.31
C ASN A 322 13.35 11.60 -4.23
N ALA A 323 12.11 11.21 -4.54
CA ALA A 323 11.19 12.00 -5.35
C ALA A 323 10.97 13.43 -4.81
N PHE A 324 10.94 13.58 -3.48
CA PHE A 324 10.74 14.85 -2.80
C PHE A 324 12.02 15.69 -2.77
N ALA A 325 13.18 15.04 -2.59
CA ALA A 325 14.49 15.67 -2.69
C ALA A 325 14.74 16.26 -4.10
N ILE A 326 14.43 15.47 -5.14
CA ILE A 326 14.54 15.88 -6.54
C ILE A 326 13.64 17.08 -6.84
N ALA A 327 12.37 17.05 -6.39
CA ALA A 327 11.47 18.18 -6.55
C ALA A 327 11.99 19.45 -5.84
N GLU A 328 12.62 19.31 -4.68
CA GLU A 328 13.24 20.44 -3.98
C GLU A 328 14.41 21.04 -4.77
N LEU A 329 15.28 20.23 -5.37
CA LEU A 329 16.35 20.74 -6.24
C LEU A 329 15.80 21.51 -7.46
N PHE A 330 14.70 21.03 -8.06
CA PHE A 330 14.05 21.77 -9.14
C PHE A 330 13.47 23.11 -8.68
N ARG A 331 12.88 23.19 -7.47
CA ARG A 331 12.43 24.47 -6.88
C ARG A 331 13.57 25.47 -6.71
N ARG A 332 14.80 24.98 -6.52
CA ARG A 332 16.03 25.77 -6.38
C ARG A 332 16.72 26.11 -7.69
N GLY A 333 16.22 25.59 -8.81
CA GLY A 333 16.69 25.93 -10.15
C GLY A 333 17.78 25.01 -10.72
N HIS A 334 18.01 23.84 -10.13
CA HIS A 334 18.87 22.81 -10.73
C HIS A 334 18.28 22.30 -12.06
N SER A 335 19.16 21.89 -12.97
CA SER A 335 18.76 21.45 -14.30
C SER A 335 18.41 19.96 -14.34
N VAL A 336 17.61 19.56 -15.34
CA VAL A 336 17.25 18.14 -15.54
C VAL A 336 18.50 17.31 -15.83
N GLU A 337 19.44 17.86 -16.60
CA GLU A 337 20.69 17.19 -16.99
C GLU A 337 21.58 16.92 -15.78
N GLU A 338 21.68 17.88 -14.86
CA GLU A 338 22.44 17.72 -13.61
C GLU A 338 21.88 16.59 -12.76
N ILE A 339 20.57 16.57 -12.52
CA ILE A 339 19.91 15.55 -11.71
C ILE A 339 19.93 14.18 -12.41
N ALA A 340 19.74 14.13 -13.73
CA ALA A 340 19.83 12.90 -14.50
C ALA A 340 21.25 12.30 -14.45
N ALA A 341 22.28 13.14 -14.49
CA ALA A 341 23.67 12.68 -14.40
C ALA A 341 23.98 12.00 -13.06
N ILE A 342 23.35 12.44 -11.96
CA ILE A 342 23.50 11.87 -10.63
C ILE A 342 22.65 10.60 -10.47
N THR A 343 21.34 10.74 -10.69
CA THR A 343 20.34 9.70 -10.37
C THR A 343 20.24 8.60 -11.41
N LYS A 344 20.65 8.88 -12.65
CA LYS A 344 20.41 8.05 -13.84
C LYS A 344 18.94 7.85 -14.20
N ILE A 345 18.02 8.61 -13.58
CA ILE A 345 16.61 8.65 -13.98
C ILE A 345 16.54 9.24 -15.40
N THR A 346 15.71 8.65 -16.25
CA THR A 346 15.50 9.14 -17.62
C THR A 346 15.01 10.60 -17.60
N PRO A 347 15.66 11.53 -18.35
CA PRO A 347 15.32 12.95 -18.36
C PRO A 347 13.82 13.26 -18.56
N PHE A 348 13.12 12.47 -19.39
CA PHE A 348 11.69 12.60 -19.62
C PHE A 348 10.86 12.61 -18.32
N PHE A 349 11.17 11.72 -17.37
CA PHE A 349 10.46 11.69 -16.09
C PHE A 349 10.80 12.91 -15.24
N LEU A 350 12.08 13.27 -15.16
CA LEU A 350 12.55 14.45 -14.44
C LEU A 350 11.94 15.76 -14.98
N GLU A 351 11.69 15.86 -16.29
CA GLU A 351 10.95 16.98 -16.88
C GLU A 351 9.55 17.13 -16.31
N SER A 352 8.83 16.04 -16.02
CA SER A 352 7.51 16.11 -15.37
C SER A 352 7.60 16.62 -13.93
N PHE A 353 8.62 16.20 -13.17
CA PHE A 353 8.87 16.76 -11.82
C PHE A 353 9.17 18.26 -11.91
N LYS A 354 10.00 18.65 -12.88
CA LYS A 354 10.30 20.06 -13.13
C LYS A 354 9.05 20.86 -13.51
N LYS A 355 8.22 20.36 -14.44
CA LYS A 355 6.96 21.00 -14.85
C LYS A 355 6.03 21.23 -13.67
N ILE A 356 5.92 20.25 -12.77
CA ILE A 356 5.16 20.40 -11.52
C ILE A 356 5.72 21.61 -10.75
N THR A 357 7.02 21.65 -10.44
CA THR A 357 7.61 22.76 -9.66
C THR A 357 7.52 24.13 -10.36
N ASP A 358 7.60 24.17 -11.69
CA ASP A 358 7.41 25.40 -12.46
C ASP A 358 5.95 25.91 -12.38
N MET A 359 4.98 24.99 -12.37
CA MET A 359 3.57 25.31 -12.13
C MET A 359 3.35 25.83 -10.70
N GLU A 360 4.04 25.29 -9.69
CA GLU A 360 3.98 25.83 -8.32
C GLU A 360 4.42 27.30 -8.27
N ALA A 361 5.55 27.61 -8.92
CA ALA A 361 6.09 28.96 -8.98
C ALA A 361 5.14 29.93 -9.72
N SER A 362 4.45 29.44 -10.75
CA SER A 362 3.45 30.20 -11.50
C SER A 362 2.21 30.49 -10.64
N LEU A 363 1.65 29.45 -9.99
CA LEU A 363 0.48 29.56 -9.12
C LEU A 363 0.73 30.54 -7.97
N LYS A 364 1.91 30.46 -7.34
CA LYS A 364 2.28 31.34 -6.23
C LYS A 364 2.31 32.83 -6.62
N LYS A 365 2.61 33.14 -7.89
CA LYS A 365 2.66 34.52 -8.41
C LYS A 365 1.29 35.03 -8.87
N ALA A 366 0.34 34.14 -9.17
CA ALA A 366 -0.95 34.46 -9.77
C ALA A 366 -2.12 33.91 -8.94
N SER A 367 -2.24 34.38 -7.69
CA SER A 367 -3.34 34.00 -6.80
C SER A 367 -4.70 34.43 -7.36
N GLY A 368 -5.65 33.50 -7.41
CA GLY A 368 -6.99 33.71 -7.94
C GLY A 368 -7.12 33.65 -9.47
N ASP A 369 -6.04 33.34 -10.20
CA ASP A 369 -6.11 33.12 -11.66
C ASP A 369 -6.79 31.79 -11.97
N THR A 370 -8.02 31.87 -12.49
CA THR A 370 -8.84 30.70 -12.80
C THR A 370 -8.36 29.92 -14.02
N ALA A 371 -7.68 30.57 -14.98
CA ALA A 371 -7.11 29.87 -16.13
C ALA A 371 -5.92 29.03 -15.69
N LEU A 372 -5.04 29.60 -14.87
CA LEU A 372 -3.91 28.87 -14.31
C LEU A 372 -4.36 27.77 -13.35
N LEU A 373 -5.42 28.02 -12.57
CA LEU A 373 -6.07 27.00 -11.75
C LEU A 373 -6.50 25.79 -12.60
N ALA A 374 -7.18 26.04 -13.73
CA ALA A 374 -7.63 24.96 -14.60
C ALA A 374 -6.47 24.11 -15.13
N GLU A 375 -5.37 24.74 -15.56
CA GLU A 375 -4.17 24.02 -16.01
C GLU A 375 -3.51 23.23 -14.87
N ALA A 376 -3.41 23.81 -13.66
CA ALA A 376 -2.90 23.10 -12.49
C ALA A 376 -3.76 21.88 -12.12
N LYS A 377 -5.10 21.99 -12.21
CA LYS A 377 -6.00 20.86 -11.97
C LYS A 377 -5.82 19.75 -13.00
N LYS A 378 -5.59 20.08 -14.28
CA LYS A 378 -5.24 19.09 -15.32
C LYS A 378 -3.93 18.37 -15.05
N MET A 379 -2.98 19.03 -14.39
CA MET A 379 -1.74 18.41 -13.91
C MET A 379 -1.91 17.63 -12.60
N GLY A 380 -3.11 17.59 -12.00
CA GLY A 380 -3.41 16.85 -10.78
C GLY A 380 -3.07 17.55 -9.46
N PHE A 381 -2.85 18.87 -9.46
CA PHE A 381 -2.63 19.64 -8.23
C PHE A 381 -3.83 19.56 -7.29
N SER A 382 -3.60 19.29 -6.01
CA SER A 382 -4.66 19.28 -5.00
C SER A 382 -5.11 20.69 -4.63
N ASP A 383 -6.39 20.85 -4.32
CA ASP A 383 -6.99 22.08 -3.82
C ASP A 383 -6.27 22.53 -2.53
N LYS A 384 -5.88 21.58 -1.68
CA LYS A 384 -5.10 21.82 -0.45
C LYS A 384 -3.73 22.45 -0.73
N PHE A 385 -2.99 21.96 -1.73
CA PHE A 385 -1.67 22.52 -2.03
C PHE A 385 -1.77 23.88 -2.73
N ILE A 386 -2.74 24.06 -3.62
CA ILE A 386 -3.03 25.37 -4.24
C ILE A 386 -3.38 26.40 -3.17
N ALA A 387 -4.22 26.03 -2.19
CA ALA A 387 -4.58 26.91 -1.07
C ALA A 387 -3.35 27.37 -0.27
N ARG A 388 -2.39 26.46 -0.03
CA ARG A 388 -1.10 26.80 0.61
C ARG A 388 -0.29 27.80 -0.23
N LEU A 389 -0.22 27.63 -1.56
CA LEU A 389 0.51 28.55 -2.43
C LEU A 389 -0.12 29.94 -2.49
N TRP A 390 -1.45 30.01 -2.44
CA TRP A 390 -2.22 31.25 -2.53
C TRP A 390 -2.44 31.94 -1.17
N GLY A 391 -2.19 31.25 -0.06
CA GLY A 391 -2.43 31.78 1.29
C GLY A 391 -3.92 31.92 1.63
N VAL A 392 -4.77 31.04 1.08
CA VAL A 392 -6.23 31.03 1.29
C VAL A 392 -6.68 29.70 1.90
N SER A 393 -7.96 29.57 2.24
CA SER A 393 -8.49 28.27 2.69
C SER A 393 -8.71 27.31 1.52
N GLU A 394 -8.66 26.00 1.79
CA GLU A 394 -8.99 24.97 0.79
C GLU A 394 -10.41 25.17 0.23
N LEU A 395 -11.36 25.57 1.07
CA LEU A 395 -12.74 25.84 0.66
C LEU A 395 -12.86 27.01 -0.31
N ASP A 396 -12.00 28.03 -0.21
CA ASP A 396 -11.97 29.14 -1.16
C ASP A 396 -11.51 28.67 -2.55
N VAL A 397 -10.52 27.78 -2.61
CA VAL A 397 -10.07 27.16 -3.87
C VAL A 397 -11.18 26.31 -4.47
N VAL A 398 -11.84 25.48 -3.67
CA VAL A 398 -12.99 24.66 -4.11
C VAL A 398 -14.11 25.55 -4.65
N ALA A 399 -14.44 26.65 -3.98
CA ALA A 399 -15.48 27.59 -4.40
C ALA A 399 -15.11 28.28 -5.73
N ALA A 400 -13.88 28.77 -5.86
CA ALA A 400 -13.38 29.39 -7.10
C ALA A 400 -13.40 28.38 -8.26
N ARG A 401 -12.95 27.16 -8.01
CA ARG A 401 -12.92 26.05 -8.95
C ARG A 401 -14.33 25.71 -9.45
N LYS A 402 -15.30 25.50 -8.55
CA LYS A 402 -16.70 25.22 -8.89
C LYS A 402 -17.37 26.39 -9.61
N ALA A 403 -17.14 27.63 -9.18
CA ALA A 403 -17.70 28.82 -9.83
C ALA A 403 -17.20 29.00 -11.27
N ALA A 404 -15.96 28.60 -11.55
CA ALA A 404 -15.36 28.61 -12.88
C ALA A 404 -15.71 27.38 -13.74
N GLY A 405 -16.50 26.43 -13.23
CA GLY A 405 -16.84 25.19 -13.94
C GLY A 405 -15.68 24.20 -14.08
N ILE A 406 -14.63 24.35 -13.27
CA ILE A 406 -13.46 23.47 -13.26
C ILE A 406 -13.80 22.24 -12.40
N ILE A 407 -14.57 21.31 -12.93
CA ILE A 407 -14.96 20.08 -12.25
C ILE A 407 -14.29 18.88 -12.92
N PRO A 408 -13.91 17.84 -12.15
CA PRO A 408 -13.36 16.64 -12.77
C PRO A 408 -14.48 15.89 -13.50
N VAL A 409 -14.06 15.14 -14.50
CA VAL A 409 -14.85 14.10 -15.16
C VAL A 409 -14.31 12.74 -14.73
N PHE A 410 -15.15 11.71 -14.83
CA PHE A 410 -14.75 10.33 -14.54
C PHE A 410 -14.60 9.56 -15.84
N ARG A 411 -13.35 9.31 -16.22
CA ARG A 411 -12.98 8.54 -17.41
C ARG A 411 -12.98 7.05 -17.08
N MET A 412 -13.29 6.24 -18.08
CA MET A 412 -13.41 4.79 -17.96
C MET A 412 -12.09 4.11 -18.30
N VAL A 413 -11.71 3.09 -17.52
CA VAL A 413 -10.65 2.16 -17.87
C VAL A 413 -11.21 1.18 -18.91
N ASP A 414 -11.17 1.57 -20.18
CA ASP A 414 -11.46 0.71 -21.33
C ASP A 414 -10.19 0.55 -22.18
N THR A 415 -9.64 -0.65 -22.15
CA THR A 415 -8.46 -1.01 -22.94
C THR A 415 -8.77 -2.00 -24.05
N ALA A 416 -9.99 -2.55 -24.07
CA ALA A 416 -10.47 -3.43 -25.11
C ALA A 416 -11.00 -2.63 -26.31
N HIS A 417 -11.49 -1.41 -26.08
CA HIS A 417 -12.00 -0.49 -27.10
C HIS A 417 -13.14 -1.08 -27.94
N VAL A 418 -13.95 -1.94 -27.31
CA VAL A 418 -15.10 -2.62 -27.94
C VAL A 418 -16.43 -1.93 -27.64
N GLY A 419 -16.42 -0.81 -26.91
CA GLY A 419 -17.62 -0.06 -26.53
C GLY A 419 -18.43 -0.70 -25.41
N ALA A 420 -17.86 -1.68 -24.70
CA ALA A 420 -18.47 -2.27 -23.51
C ALA A 420 -18.39 -1.29 -22.33
N TYR A 421 -19.46 -1.21 -21.54
CA TYR A 421 -19.45 -0.38 -20.34
C TYR A 421 -18.80 -1.15 -19.18
N THR A 422 -17.58 -0.76 -18.84
CA THR A 422 -16.81 -1.33 -17.73
C THR A 422 -16.82 -0.32 -16.58
N PRO A 423 -17.51 -0.57 -15.45
CA PRO A 423 -17.70 0.43 -14.40
C PRO A 423 -16.46 0.59 -13.51
N TYR A 424 -15.34 0.96 -14.13
CA TYR A 424 -14.03 1.16 -13.55
C TYR A 424 -13.52 2.54 -13.98
N PHE A 425 -13.45 3.47 -13.02
CA PHE A 425 -13.27 4.88 -13.31
C PHE A 425 -12.09 5.49 -12.57
N TYR A 426 -11.56 6.57 -13.14
CA TYR A 426 -10.65 7.49 -12.49
C TYR A 426 -11.04 8.93 -12.83
N SER A 427 -10.77 9.87 -11.93
CA SER A 427 -11.00 11.29 -12.15
C SER A 427 -9.91 11.89 -13.04
N SER A 428 -10.31 12.81 -13.91
CA SER A 428 -9.39 13.72 -14.60
C SER A 428 -10.07 15.07 -14.86
N PHE A 429 -9.30 16.14 -15.00
CA PHE A 429 -9.81 17.46 -15.44
C PHE A 429 -9.75 17.64 -16.96
N THR A 430 -9.62 16.53 -17.69
CA THR A 430 -9.58 16.48 -19.16
C THR A 430 -10.49 15.37 -19.67
N GLY A 431 -10.97 15.50 -20.91
CA GLY A 431 -11.85 14.52 -21.54
C GLY A 431 -13.32 14.71 -21.18
N GLU A 432 -14.10 13.65 -21.39
CA GLU A 432 -15.54 13.61 -21.12
C GLU A 432 -15.86 12.67 -19.96
N ASN A 433 -17.02 12.87 -19.33
CA ASN A 433 -17.46 12.02 -18.22
C ASN A 433 -18.13 10.74 -18.74
N GLU A 434 -17.52 9.60 -18.45
CA GLU A 434 -17.95 8.28 -18.92
C GLU A 434 -18.71 7.49 -17.85
N SER A 435 -18.57 7.83 -16.57
CA SER A 435 -19.41 7.25 -15.52
C SER A 435 -20.87 7.68 -15.70
N ARG A 436 -21.79 6.73 -15.51
CA ARG A 436 -23.24 6.93 -15.70
C ARG A 436 -23.97 6.83 -14.39
N LEU A 437 -24.82 7.81 -14.08
CA LEU A 437 -25.67 7.75 -12.89
C LEU A 437 -26.77 6.70 -13.07
N SER A 438 -26.92 5.83 -12.09
CA SER A 438 -28.01 4.86 -12.06
C SER A 438 -29.29 5.51 -11.57
N GLU A 439 -30.38 5.35 -12.34
CA GLU A 439 -31.70 5.87 -11.99
C GLU A 439 -32.45 4.93 -11.04
N GLY A 440 -33.14 5.48 -10.05
CA GLY A 440 -34.08 4.74 -9.19
C GLY A 440 -33.46 3.74 -8.20
N LYS A 441 -32.13 3.65 -8.12
CA LYS A 441 -31.41 2.82 -7.13
C LYS A 441 -30.83 3.69 -6.02
N LYS A 442 -30.94 3.19 -4.78
CA LYS A 442 -30.18 3.75 -3.66
C LYS A 442 -28.71 3.35 -3.78
N LYS A 443 -27.81 4.26 -3.45
CA LYS A 443 -26.36 4.08 -3.62
C LYS A 443 -25.64 4.18 -2.30
N VAL A 444 -24.70 3.28 -2.06
CA VAL A 444 -23.84 3.29 -0.88
C VAL A 444 -22.39 3.28 -1.34
N ILE A 445 -21.62 4.25 -0.88
CA ILE A 445 -20.17 4.26 -1.07
C ILE A 445 -19.51 3.56 0.10
N VAL A 446 -18.56 2.67 -0.18
CA VAL A 446 -17.64 2.09 0.81
C VAL A 446 -16.24 2.64 0.53
N LEU A 447 -15.67 3.31 1.53
CA LEU A 447 -14.29 3.79 1.47
C LEU A 447 -13.34 2.62 1.76
N GLY A 448 -12.40 2.37 0.85
CA GLY A 448 -11.37 1.35 1.01
C GLY A 448 -10.29 1.73 2.01
N ALA A 449 -9.24 0.90 2.08
CA ALA A 449 -8.18 1.05 3.07
C ALA A 449 -6.96 1.86 2.63
N GLY A 450 -6.84 2.16 1.34
CA GLY A 450 -5.63 2.76 0.80
C GLY A 450 -4.48 1.76 0.66
N PRO A 451 -3.23 2.23 0.47
CA PRO A 451 -2.07 1.36 0.39
C PRO A 451 -1.87 0.54 1.66
N ILE A 452 -1.46 -0.72 1.50
CA ILE A 452 -1.09 -1.58 2.62
C ILE A 452 0.12 -0.98 3.35
N ARG A 453 0.09 -1.03 4.68
CA ARG A 453 1.20 -0.66 5.57
C ARG A 453 1.11 -1.42 6.88
N ILE A 454 2.19 -1.45 7.66
CA ILE A 454 2.19 -2.09 8.98
C ILE A 454 1.07 -1.49 9.86
N GLY A 455 0.16 -2.36 10.31
CA GLY A 455 -1.04 -2.00 11.08
C GLY A 455 -2.30 -1.75 10.26
N GLN A 456 -2.20 -1.59 8.94
CA GLN A 456 -3.31 -1.50 7.97
C GLN A 456 -3.04 -2.43 6.78
N GLY A 457 -3.43 -3.69 6.92
CA GLY A 457 -3.22 -4.72 5.90
C GLY A 457 -4.48 -5.11 5.14
N VAL A 458 -4.42 -6.31 4.55
CA VAL A 458 -5.48 -6.91 3.73
C VAL A 458 -6.78 -7.19 4.53
N GLU A 459 -6.72 -7.16 5.86
CA GLU A 459 -7.86 -7.44 6.72
C GLU A 459 -9.00 -6.40 6.56
N PHE A 460 -8.63 -5.16 6.25
CA PHE A 460 -9.56 -4.08 5.95
C PHE A 460 -10.12 -4.18 4.53
N ASP A 461 -9.32 -4.71 3.60
CA ASP A 461 -9.80 -5.03 2.25
C ASP A 461 -10.86 -6.14 2.28
N TYR A 462 -10.62 -7.21 3.06
CA TYR A 462 -11.59 -8.26 3.31
C TYR A 462 -12.94 -7.69 3.76
N SER A 463 -12.91 -6.81 4.76
CA SER A 463 -14.13 -6.20 5.33
C SER A 463 -14.85 -5.33 4.29
N THR A 464 -14.11 -4.58 3.48
CA THR A 464 -14.63 -3.77 2.37
C THR A 464 -15.30 -4.65 1.29
N VAL A 465 -14.68 -5.74 0.88
CA VAL A 465 -15.20 -6.67 -0.14
C VAL A 465 -16.50 -7.33 0.33
N HIS A 466 -16.54 -7.80 1.57
CA HIS A 466 -17.74 -8.40 2.16
C HIS A 466 -18.89 -7.38 2.27
N ALA A 467 -18.59 -6.14 2.68
CA ALA A 467 -19.57 -5.07 2.74
C ALA A 467 -20.20 -4.79 1.36
N VAL A 468 -19.38 -4.68 0.32
CA VAL A 468 -19.85 -4.44 -1.05
C VAL A 468 -20.75 -5.57 -1.53
N ASN A 469 -20.36 -6.82 -1.29
CA ASN A 469 -21.20 -7.97 -1.62
C ASN A 469 -22.55 -7.94 -0.87
N THR A 470 -22.54 -7.56 0.41
CA THR A 470 -23.76 -7.42 1.22
C THR A 470 -24.65 -6.29 0.72
N ILE A 471 -24.11 -5.11 0.44
CA ILE A 471 -24.84 -3.95 -0.11
C ILE A 471 -25.59 -4.34 -1.39
N ARG A 472 -24.92 -5.06 -2.30
CA ARG A 472 -25.53 -5.56 -3.55
C ARG A 472 -26.66 -6.55 -3.26
N ARG A 473 -26.46 -7.50 -2.35
CA ARG A 473 -27.52 -8.45 -1.93
C ARG A 473 -28.73 -7.74 -1.30
N CYS A 474 -28.51 -6.63 -0.60
CA CYS A 474 -29.58 -5.79 -0.03
C CYS A 474 -30.27 -4.88 -1.07
N GLY A 475 -29.88 -4.96 -2.36
CA GLY A 475 -30.55 -4.25 -3.45
C GLY A 475 -30.06 -2.80 -3.67
N TYR A 476 -28.97 -2.40 -3.03
CA TYR A 476 -28.33 -1.10 -3.25
C TYR A 476 -27.30 -1.21 -4.40
N GLU A 477 -27.02 -0.08 -5.03
CA GLU A 477 -25.81 0.07 -5.86
C GLU A 477 -24.60 0.27 -4.93
N ALA A 478 -23.65 -0.65 -4.99
CA ALA A 478 -22.43 -0.60 -4.19
C ALA A 478 -21.30 0.07 -4.99
N ILE A 479 -20.76 1.15 -4.45
CA ILE A 479 -19.68 1.93 -5.06
C ILE A 479 -18.45 1.85 -4.15
N ILE A 480 -17.28 1.54 -4.72
CA ILE A 480 -16.01 1.53 -3.99
C ILE A 480 -15.17 2.73 -4.40
N ILE A 481 -14.53 3.37 -3.42
CA ILE A 481 -13.41 4.28 -3.66
C ILE A 481 -12.18 3.70 -2.98
N ASN A 482 -11.14 3.36 -3.75
CA ASN A 482 -9.87 2.86 -3.22
C ASN A 482 -8.77 2.99 -4.29
N ASN A 483 -7.50 2.96 -3.89
CA ASN A 483 -6.35 3.22 -4.78
C ASN A 483 -5.19 2.20 -4.61
N ASN A 484 -5.46 1.07 -3.97
CA ASN A 484 -4.47 0.02 -3.79
C ASN A 484 -4.57 -1.00 -4.95
N PRO A 485 -3.50 -1.16 -5.76
CA PRO A 485 -3.55 -2.06 -6.91
C PRO A 485 -3.52 -3.55 -6.53
N GLU A 486 -3.09 -3.91 -5.32
CA GLU A 486 -2.93 -5.30 -4.87
C GLU A 486 -4.24 -5.94 -4.40
N THR A 487 -5.31 -5.16 -4.24
CA THR A 487 -6.50 -5.59 -3.50
C THR A 487 -7.64 -6.12 -4.37
N VAL A 488 -8.54 -6.87 -3.71
CA VAL A 488 -9.77 -7.39 -4.34
C VAL A 488 -10.84 -6.31 -4.40
N SER A 489 -10.86 -5.34 -3.46
CA SER A 489 -11.79 -4.20 -3.54
C SER A 489 -11.61 -3.37 -4.81
N THR A 490 -10.40 -3.31 -5.36
CA THR A 490 -10.11 -2.61 -6.62
C THR A 490 -10.22 -3.53 -7.84
N ASP A 491 -10.81 -4.72 -7.71
CA ASP A 491 -11.31 -5.45 -8.88
C ASP A 491 -12.68 -4.88 -9.27
N TYR A 492 -12.81 -4.42 -10.52
CA TYR A 492 -14.04 -3.80 -11.01
C TYR A 492 -15.25 -4.74 -11.03
N THR A 493 -15.05 -6.06 -10.86
CA THR A 493 -16.14 -7.04 -10.74
C THR A 493 -16.67 -7.18 -9.32
N THR A 494 -15.97 -6.65 -8.32
CA THR A 494 -16.37 -6.71 -6.90
C THR A 494 -17.58 -5.80 -6.62
N SER A 495 -17.59 -4.60 -7.18
CA SER A 495 -18.63 -3.58 -6.97
C SER A 495 -19.48 -3.34 -8.21
N ASP A 496 -20.56 -2.55 -8.07
CA ASP A 496 -21.30 -2.07 -9.25
C ASP A 496 -20.54 -0.93 -9.94
N LYS A 497 -19.76 -0.14 -9.18
CA LYS A 497 -18.79 0.84 -9.69
C LYS A 497 -17.55 0.94 -8.81
N LEU A 498 -16.40 0.96 -9.46
CA LEU A 498 -15.10 1.22 -8.84
C LEU A 498 -14.57 2.58 -9.27
N TYR A 499 -14.23 3.42 -8.30
CA TYR A 499 -13.46 4.65 -8.48
C TYR A 499 -12.06 4.46 -7.92
N PHE A 500 -11.06 4.43 -8.81
CA PHE A 500 -9.66 4.27 -8.45
C PHE A 500 -9.02 5.61 -8.12
N GLU A 501 -9.39 6.13 -6.96
CA GLU A 501 -9.09 7.50 -6.55
C GLU A 501 -8.35 7.55 -5.22
N PRO A 502 -7.48 8.56 -5.02
CA PRO A 502 -6.89 8.81 -3.73
C PRO A 502 -7.95 8.94 -2.64
N LEU A 503 -7.66 8.42 -1.46
CA LEU A 503 -8.53 8.54 -0.28
C LEU A 503 -8.28 9.87 0.44
N THR A 504 -8.50 10.98 -0.27
CA THR A 504 -8.46 12.32 0.29
C THR A 504 -9.85 12.94 0.30
N THR A 505 -10.07 13.94 1.17
CA THR A 505 -11.35 14.66 1.23
C THR A 505 -11.75 15.24 -0.13
N GLU A 506 -10.79 15.77 -0.89
CA GLU A 506 -11.05 16.36 -2.20
C GLU A 506 -11.52 15.30 -3.21
N ASP A 507 -10.72 14.24 -3.39
CA ASP A 507 -10.96 13.22 -4.40
C ASP A 507 -12.26 12.44 -4.10
N VAL A 508 -12.52 12.12 -2.82
CA VAL A 508 -13.77 11.48 -2.38
C VAL A 508 -14.98 12.39 -2.58
N MET A 509 -14.87 13.68 -2.27
CA MET A 509 -15.95 14.64 -2.52
C MET A 509 -16.26 14.79 -4.00
N ASN A 510 -15.27 14.72 -4.89
CA ASN A 510 -15.51 14.76 -6.33
C ASN A 510 -16.41 13.59 -6.76
N VAL A 511 -16.19 12.38 -6.24
CA VAL A 511 -17.04 11.21 -6.52
C VAL A 511 -18.44 11.39 -5.91
N ILE A 512 -18.53 11.86 -4.66
CA ILE A 512 -19.80 12.08 -3.96
C ILE A 512 -20.65 13.14 -4.66
N ASP A 513 -20.06 14.25 -5.09
CA ASP A 513 -20.74 15.34 -5.80
C ASP A 513 -21.40 14.86 -7.09
N PHE A 514 -20.75 13.89 -7.78
CA PHE A 514 -21.27 13.26 -8.97
C PHE A 514 -22.31 12.19 -8.65
N GLU A 515 -21.96 11.18 -7.85
CA GLU A 515 -22.80 10.00 -7.59
C GLU A 515 -24.02 10.28 -6.72
N LYS A 516 -23.93 11.26 -5.81
CA LYS A 516 -24.96 11.65 -4.84
C LYS A 516 -25.50 10.44 -4.04
N PRO A 517 -24.63 9.75 -3.27
CA PRO A 517 -25.02 8.53 -2.56
C PRO A 517 -26.00 8.79 -1.41
N ASP A 518 -26.76 7.77 -1.04
CA ASP A 518 -27.64 7.77 0.14
C ASP A 518 -26.87 7.64 1.46
N GLY A 519 -25.63 7.16 1.39
CA GLY A 519 -24.74 7.07 2.55
C GLY A 519 -23.32 6.62 2.17
N VAL A 520 -22.38 6.94 3.07
CA VAL A 520 -20.97 6.55 2.96
C VAL A 520 -20.56 5.75 4.20
N ILE A 521 -19.94 4.59 3.99
CA ILE A 521 -19.38 3.75 5.06
C ILE A 521 -17.88 4.03 5.17
N ALA A 522 -17.47 4.55 6.34
CA ALA A 522 -16.07 4.84 6.67
C ALA A 522 -15.46 3.84 7.67
N SER A 523 -16.29 3.04 8.36
CA SER A 523 -15.87 2.19 9.48
C SER A 523 -15.28 0.83 9.09
N LEU A 524 -15.16 0.52 7.81
CA LEU A 524 -14.68 -0.80 7.33
C LEU A 524 -13.31 -0.74 6.63
N GLY A 525 -12.90 0.43 6.14
CA GLY A 525 -11.61 0.65 5.45
C GLY A 525 -10.43 0.98 6.39
N GLY A 526 -10.53 0.66 7.69
CA GLY A 526 -9.48 1.02 8.64
C GLY A 526 -9.34 2.53 8.85
N GLN A 527 -8.15 2.99 9.23
CA GLN A 527 -7.98 4.38 9.67
C GLN A 527 -8.08 5.41 8.55
N THR A 528 -7.55 5.10 7.37
CA THR A 528 -7.60 6.02 6.23
C THR A 528 -9.04 6.41 5.92
N ALA A 529 -9.95 5.44 5.91
CA ALA A 529 -11.39 5.68 5.77
C ALA A 529 -11.98 6.45 6.97
N ILE A 530 -11.68 6.05 8.21
CA ILE A 530 -12.18 6.72 9.42
C ILE A 530 -11.79 8.20 9.47
N ASN A 531 -10.54 8.53 9.14
CA ASN A 531 -10.04 9.91 9.15
C ASN A 531 -10.76 10.83 8.14
N LEU A 532 -11.47 10.26 7.16
CA LEU A 532 -12.28 11.01 6.20
C LEU A 532 -13.70 11.27 6.72
N ALA A 533 -14.19 10.55 7.73
CA ALA A 533 -15.58 10.63 8.17
C ALA A 533 -15.99 12.06 8.57
N GLU A 534 -15.24 12.70 9.48
CA GLU A 534 -15.52 14.07 9.93
C GLU A 534 -15.36 15.12 8.81
N PRO A 535 -14.26 15.15 8.03
CA PRO A 535 -14.12 16.09 6.90
C PRO A 535 -15.26 15.99 5.87
N LEU A 536 -15.77 14.77 5.62
CA LEU A 536 -16.90 14.53 4.72
C LEU A 536 -18.23 14.97 5.35
N ALA A 537 -18.48 14.59 6.61
CA ALA A 537 -19.69 14.99 7.33
C ALA A 537 -19.83 16.52 7.43
N ALA A 538 -18.73 17.22 7.69
CA ALA A 538 -18.67 18.68 7.71
C ALA A 538 -19.05 19.33 6.36
N ARG A 539 -18.99 18.57 5.26
CA ARG A 539 -19.39 18.98 3.90
C ARG A 539 -20.78 18.49 3.51
N GLY A 540 -21.56 17.98 4.47
CA GLY A 540 -22.94 17.53 4.29
C GLY A 540 -23.09 16.08 3.82
N VAL A 541 -22.01 15.30 3.84
CA VAL A 541 -22.06 13.87 3.50
C VAL A 541 -22.68 13.09 4.65
N LYS A 542 -23.63 12.21 4.32
CA LYS A 542 -24.22 11.31 5.30
C LYS A 542 -23.33 10.09 5.53
N ILE A 543 -22.59 10.10 6.64
CA ILE A 543 -21.92 8.90 7.15
C ILE A 543 -22.97 7.96 7.73
N ILE A 544 -22.97 6.70 7.29
CA ILE A 544 -23.88 5.66 7.79
C ILE A 544 -23.12 4.59 8.56
N GLY A 545 -23.77 3.99 9.55
CA GLY A 545 -23.12 3.18 10.58
C GLY A 545 -22.72 4.05 11.77
N THR A 546 -21.60 3.71 12.41
CA THR A 546 -21.03 4.51 13.50
C THR A 546 -20.73 5.93 13.02
N ASP A 547 -21.40 6.92 13.62
CA ASP A 547 -21.29 8.33 13.22
C ASP A 547 -20.01 9.01 13.76
N CYS A 548 -19.77 10.24 13.31
CA CYS A 548 -18.58 11.01 13.70
C CYS A 548 -18.53 11.27 15.21
N GLU A 549 -19.66 11.47 15.88
CA GLU A 549 -19.68 11.70 17.33
C GLU A 549 -19.31 10.43 18.10
N ALA A 550 -19.77 9.27 17.64
CA ALA A 550 -19.43 7.96 18.20
C ALA A 550 -17.96 7.61 17.96
N ILE A 551 -17.44 7.94 16.77
CA ILE A 551 -16.00 7.81 16.47
C ILE A 551 -15.18 8.69 17.42
N ASP A 552 -15.52 9.97 17.56
CA ASP A 552 -14.83 10.89 18.49
C ASP A 552 -14.94 10.40 19.94
N ARG A 553 -16.12 9.96 20.40
CA ARG A 553 -16.31 9.38 21.74
C ARG A 553 -15.38 8.19 22.05
N ALA A 554 -14.95 7.44 21.04
CA ALA A 554 -14.06 6.29 21.20
C ALA A 554 -12.58 6.61 20.99
N GLU A 555 -12.24 7.42 19.98
CA GLU A 555 -10.85 7.77 19.66
C GLU A 555 -10.31 8.94 20.52
N ASN A 556 -11.18 9.84 20.98
CA ASN A 556 -10.81 10.92 21.88
C ASN A 556 -10.72 10.42 23.33
N ARG A 557 -9.52 10.51 23.90
CA ARG A 557 -9.24 10.02 25.25
C ARG A 557 -10.15 10.63 26.31
N ASP A 558 -10.30 11.96 26.34
CA ASP A 558 -11.10 12.63 27.39
C ASP A 558 -12.58 12.26 27.30
N ALA A 559 -13.10 12.09 26.09
CA ALA A 559 -14.47 11.63 25.87
C ALA A 559 -14.64 10.17 26.33
N PHE A 560 -13.68 9.32 25.96
CA PHE A 560 -13.68 7.90 26.30
C PHE A 560 -13.56 7.66 27.81
N GLU A 561 -12.68 8.38 28.52
CA GLU A 561 -12.54 8.29 29.97
C GLU A 561 -13.82 8.67 30.72
N LYS A 562 -14.54 9.69 30.24
CA LYS A 562 -15.84 10.08 30.80
C LYS A 562 -16.88 8.97 30.65
N ILE A 563 -16.88 8.28 29.50
CA ILE A 563 -17.76 7.12 29.27
C ILE A 563 -17.42 6.00 30.26
N LEU A 564 -16.15 5.61 30.35
CA LEU A 564 -15.71 4.55 31.26
C LEU A 564 -16.06 4.87 32.72
N SER A 565 -15.82 6.11 33.15
CA SER A 565 -16.17 6.58 34.50
C SER A 565 -17.68 6.53 34.75
N SER A 566 -18.49 6.96 33.78
CA SER A 566 -19.96 6.94 33.89
C SER A 566 -20.54 5.53 33.98
N LEU A 567 -19.87 4.56 33.34
CA LEU A 567 -20.25 3.14 33.36
C LEU A 567 -19.62 2.36 34.53
N GLY A 568 -18.72 2.99 35.29
CA GLY A 568 -17.97 2.31 36.35
C GLY A 568 -17.04 1.21 35.82
N ILE A 569 -16.55 1.34 34.59
CA ILE A 569 -15.65 0.38 33.95
C ILE A 569 -14.19 0.75 34.27
N PRO A 570 -13.38 -0.17 34.83
CA PRO A 570 -11.98 0.11 35.14
C PRO A 570 -11.12 0.36 33.89
N GLN A 571 -10.16 1.28 34.03
CA GLN A 571 -9.08 1.50 33.06
C GLN A 571 -7.74 1.69 33.79
N PRO A 572 -6.60 1.53 33.09
CA PRO A 572 -5.30 1.93 33.61
C PRO A 572 -5.32 3.40 34.03
N LYS A 573 -4.71 3.70 35.19
CA LYS A 573 -4.56 5.08 35.67
C LYS A 573 -3.46 5.77 34.88
N GLY A 574 -3.75 6.91 34.28
CA GLY A 574 -2.78 7.68 33.50
C GLY A 574 -3.27 9.08 33.19
N GLN A 575 -2.41 9.89 32.58
CA GLN A 575 -2.76 11.21 32.05
C GLN A 575 -1.99 11.48 30.75
N ALA A 576 -2.61 12.28 29.89
CA ALA A 576 -1.98 12.84 28.70
C ALA A 576 -1.09 14.03 29.10
N VAL A 577 0.15 14.05 28.62
CA VAL A 577 1.13 15.09 28.94
C VAL A 577 1.78 15.62 27.66
N THR A 578 1.99 16.93 27.61
CA THR A 578 2.72 17.58 26.49
C THR A 578 4.12 18.04 26.91
N LYS A 579 4.40 18.05 28.22
CA LYS A 579 5.67 18.50 28.78
C LYS A 579 6.37 17.38 29.53
N ILE A 580 7.70 17.33 29.39
CA ILE A 580 8.54 16.32 30.05
C ILE A 580 8.32 16.29 31.56
N GLU A 581 8.35 17.46 32.22
CA GLU A 581 8.20 17.52 33.69
C GLU A 581 6.80 17.09 34.16
N GLU A 582 5.78 17.35 33.35
CA GLU A 582 4.43 16.88 33.64
C GLU A 582 4.36 15.36 33.54
N GLY A 583 4.96 14.76 32.51
CA GLY A 583 5.08 13.31 32.37
C GLY A 583 5.80 12.65 33.55
N VAL A 584 6.90 13.24 34.02
CA VAL A 584 7.61 12.75 35.20
C VAL A 584 6.74 12.82 36.47
N ARG A 585 5.97 13.90 36.64
CA ARG A 585 5.03 14.03 37.76
C ARG A 585 3.95 12.95 37.69
N VAL A 586 3.29 12.80 36.54
CA VAL A 586 2.24 11.80 36.33
C VAL A 586 2.78 10.40 36.60
N ALA A 587 3.96 10.05 36.07
CA ALA A 587 4.58 8.74 36.30
C ALA A 587 4.87 8.45 37.78
N LYS A 588 5.20 9.47 38.58
CA LYS A 588 5.38 9.34 40.04
C LYS A 588 4.05 9.15 40.77
N GLU A 589 2.99 9.79 40.29
CA GLU A 589 1.64 9.67 40.86
C GLU A 589 1.00 8.31 40.55
N VAL A 590 1.14 7.82 39.31
CA VAL A 590 0.55 6.53 38.89
C VAL A 590 1.43 5.34 39.24
N GLY A 591 2.76 5.52 39.33
CA GLY A 591 3.74 4.52 39.73
C GLY A 591 4.38 3.77 38.57
N TYR A 592 5.71 3.56 38.65
CA TYR A 592 6.47 2.77 37.67
C TYR A 592 6.29 1.25 37.87
N PRO A 593 6.42 0.43 36.80
CA PRO A 593 6.65 0.85 35.41
C PRO A 593 5.42 1.52 34.80
N VAL A 594 5.66 2.41 33.84
CA VAL A 594 4.61 3.11 33.08
C VAL A 594 4.71 2.75 31.60
N LEU A 595 3.57 2.61 30.94
CA LEU A 595 3.47 2.49 29.50
C LEU A 595 3.33 3.90 28.92
N VAL A 596 4.25 4.28 28.04
CA VAL A 596 4.18 5.56 27.33
C VAL A 596 3.82 5.36 25.87
N ARG A 597 2.87 6.14 25.38
CA ARG A 597 2.39 6.06 24.00
C ARG A 597 1.98 7.43 23.44
N PRO A 598 2.31 7.76 22.18
CA PRO A 598 1.76 8.95 21.53
C PRO A 598 0.24 8.84 21.35
N SER A 599 -0.48 9.95 21.34
CA SER A 599 -1.91 9.97 20.99
C SER A 599 -2.10 9.89 19.46
N PHE A 600 -3.23 9.34 19.01
CA PHE A 600 -3.63 9.24 17.58
C PHE A 600 -2.67 8.45 16.67
N VAL A 601 -2.08 7.35 17.18
CA VAL A 601 -1.22 6.46 16.38
C VAL A 601 -1.74 5.02 16.38
N LEU A 602 -1.62 4.35 15.24
CA LEU A 602 -1.95 2.94 15.07
C LEU A 602 -0.72 2.06 15.21
N GLY A 603 -0.95 0.79 15.55
CA GLY A 603 0.09 -0.22 15.49
C GLY A 603 1.24 0.06 16.47
N GLY A 604 0.90 0.56 17.66
CA GLY A 604 1.85 0.81 18.74
C GLY A 604 3.03 1.72 18.40
N ARG A 605 2.88 2.70 17.48
CA ARG A 605 3.99 3.56 17.04
C ARG A 605 4.63 4.25 18.25
N ALA A 606 5.94 4.03 18.44
CA ALA A 606 6.71 4.56 19.56
C ALA A 606 6.14 4.20 20.94
N MET A 607 5.39 3.12 21.12
CA MET A 607 5.00 2.68 22.46
C MET A 607 6.19 2.07 23.20
N GLN A 608 6.42 2.46 24.45
CA GLN A 608 7.52 1.95 25.24
C GLN A 608 7.12 1.67 26.69
N LEU A 609 7.59 0.55 27.24
CA LEU A 609 7.56 0.30 28.67
C LEU A 609 8.75 1.00 29.33
N VAL A 610 8.45 1.88 30.28
CA VAL A 610 9.44 2.70 30.96
C VAL A 610 9.47 2.34 32.44
N GLY A 611 10.64 1.90 32.92
CA GLY A 611 10.81 1.43 34.29
C GLY A 611 11.24 2.49 35.30
N ASN A 612 11.73 3.65 34.84
CA ASN A 612 12.21 4.72 35.73
C ASN A 612 12.23 6.10 35.06
N GLU A 613 12.42 7.14 35.87
CA GLU A 613 12.43 8.55 35.42
C GLU A 613 13.49 8.85 34.35
N LYS A 614 14.68 8.24 34.42
CA LYS A 614 15.74 8.48 33.44
C LYS A 614 15.33 8.02 32.05
N GLN A 615 14.73 6.82 31.96
CA GLN A 615 14.18 6.28 30.72
C GLN A 615 12.99 7.13 30.23
N LEU A 616 12.11 7.57 31.14
CA LEU A 616 10.96 8.41 30.79
C LEU A 616 11.37 9.72 30.13
N ARG A 617 12.36 10.41 30.73
CA ARG A 617 12.88 11.68 30.19
C ARG A 617 13.52 11.49 28.82
N HIS A 618 14.23 10.37 28.61
CA HIS A 618 14.80 10.07 27.31
C HIS A 618 13.72 9.88 26.26
N TYR A 619 12.71 9.05 26.56
CA TYR A 619 11.58 8.82 25.69
C TYR A 619 10.83 10.11 25.36
N LEU A 620 10.45 10.91 26.37
CA LEU A 620 9.67 12.13 26.17
C LEU A 620 10.43 13.19 25.37
N ARG A 621 11.77 13.26 25.45
CA ARG A 621 12.54 14.15 24.57
C ARG A 621 12.37 13.74 23.11
N THR A 622 12.59 12.47 22.81
CA THR A 622 12.48 11.96 21.44
C THR A 622 11.04 12.01 20.93
N ALA A 623 10.04 11.74 21.76
CA ALA A 623 8.64 11.72 21.35
C ALA A 623 8.03 13.13 21.20
N VAL A 624 8.34 14.07 22.10
CA VAL A 624 7.81 15.44 22.05
C VAL A 624 8.51 16.28 20.97
N GLU A 625 9.79 16.02 20.67
CA GLU A 625 10.50 16.67 19.55
C GLU A 625 9.93 16.31 18.16
N ILE A 626 9.17 15.20 18.04
CA ILE A 626 8.59 14.75 16.77
C ILE A 626 7.27 15.47 16.44
N ASP A 627 6.52 15.94 17.44
CA ASP A 627 5.22 16.60 17.24
C ASP A 627 4.81 17.39 18.51
N GLU A 628 5.14 18.69 18.58
CA GLU A 628 4.89 19.53 19.78
C GLU A 628 3.39 19.67 20.12
N ASP A 629 2.50 19.43 19.16
CA ASP A 629 1.05 19.58 19.32
C ASP A 629 0.35 18.28 19.79
N LYS A 630 1.04 17.14 19.83
CA LYS A 630 0.43 15.85 20.20
C LYS A 630 0.82 15.38 21.61
N PRO A 631 -0.15 15.13 22.50
CA PRO A 631 0.15 14.66 23.84
C PRO A 631 0.62 13.20 23.86
N VAL A 632 1.52 12.89 24.79
CA VAL A 632 1.96 11.53 25.13
C VAL A 632 1.15 11.04 26.33
N LEU A 633 0.58 9.85 26.24
CA LEU A 633 -0.10 9.20 27.36
C LEU A 633 0.92 8.48 28.23
N VAL A 634 0.83 8.70 29.54
CA VAL A 634 1.64 8.03 30.57
C VAL A 634 0.68 7.23 31.46
N ASP A 635 0.56 5.94 31.17
CA ASP A 635 -0.36 5.01 31.85
C ASP A 635 0.40 4.08 32.80
N HIS A 636 -0.20 3.75 33.95
CA HIS A 636 0.33 2.69 34.81
C HIS A 636 0.30 1.35 34.06
N TYR A 637 1.44 0.68 34.02
CA TYR A 637 1.51 -0.62 33.36
C TYR A 637 0.88 -1.70 34.23
N ILE A 638 -0.22 -2.27 33.76
CA ILE A 638 -0.87 -3.42 34.39
C ILE A 638 -0.32 -4.68 33.73
N GLN A 639 0.32 -5.53 34.52
CA GLN A 639 0.76 -6.85 34.05
C GLN A 639 -0.42 -7.81 34.04
N GLY A 640 -0.82 -8.29 32.87
CA GLY A 640 -1.92 -9.24 32.73
C GLY A 640 -1.88 -10.03 31.43
N LYS A 641 -2.94 -10.81 31.21
CA LYS A 641 -3.27 -11.39 29.91
C LYS A 641 -3.99 -10.33 29.10
N GLU A 642 -3.69 -10.27 27.81
CA GLU A 642 -4.43 -9.41 26.89
C GLU A 642 -5.52 -10.22 26.20
N VAL A 643 -6.71 -9.66 26.13
CA VAL A 643 -7.90 -10.29 25.56
C VAL A 643 -8.56 -9.29 24.64
N GLU A 644 -9.03 -9.73 23.49
CA GLU A 644 -9.68 -8.88 22.52
C GLU A 644 -11.00 -9.50 22.04
N VAL A 645 -11.94 -8.64 21.67
CA VAL A 645 -13.23 -9.06 21.12
C VAL A 645 -13.56 -8.22 19.89
N ASP A 646 -14.13 -8.86 18.88
CA ASP A 646 -14.83 -8.16 17.80
C ASP A 646 -16.33 -8.31 18.02
N ALA A 647 -17.01 -7.17 18.03
CA ALA A 647 -18.42 -7.07 18.36
C ALA A 647 -19.16 -6.23 17.32
N ILE A 648 -20.47 -6.44 17.24
CA ILE A 648 -21.39 -5.72 16.36
C ILE A 648 -22.50 -5.14 17.22
N CYS A 649 -22.79 -3.86 17.08
CA CYS A 649 -23.88 -3.18 17.78
C CYS A 649 -24.87 -2.63 16.75
N ASP A 650 -26.17 -2.82 16.94
CA ASP A 650 -27.22 -2.23 16.09
C ASP A 650 -27.88 -0.98 16.68
N GLY A 651 -27.28 -0.44 17.74
CA GLY A 651 -27.79 0.66 18.55
C GLY A 651 -28.71 0.22 19.69
N GLN A 652 -29.11 -1.05 19.76
CA GLN A 652 -29.97 -1.58 20.83
C GLN A 652 -29.39 -2.85 21.47
N ASP A 653 -28.91 -3.77 20.65
CA ASP A 653 -28.31 -5.04 21.02
C ASP A 653 -26.85 -5.08 20.56
N VAL A 654 -26.08 -5.94 21.23
CA VAL A 654 -24.66 -6.18 20.92
C VAL A 654 -24.44 -7.67 20.76
N PHE A 655 -23.72 -8.04 19.71
CA PHE A 655 -23.28 -9.40 19.42
C PHE A 655 -21.75 -9.46 19.45
N VAL A 656 -21.20 -10.35 20.26
CA VAL A 656 -19.77 -10.65 20.37
C VAL A 656 -19.56 -12.03 19.75
N ALA A 657 -18.84 -12.10 18.63
CA ALA A 657 -18.72 -13.36 17.89
C ALA A 657 -17.77 -14.37 18.56
N GLY A 658 -16.80 -13.86 19.31
CA GLY A 658 -15.82 -14.67 20.02
C GLY A 658 -14.92 -13.82 20.89
N ILE A 659 -14.42 -14.41 21.98
CA ILE A 659 -13.41 -13.81 22.85
C ILE A 659 -12.06 -14.45 22.51
N MET A 660 -11.10 -13.63 22.11
CA MET A 660 -9.75 -14.04 21.73
C MET A 660 -8.77 -13.73 22.87
N GLU A 661 -7.95 -14.70 23.26
CA GLU A 661 -6.91 -14.53 24.28
C GLU A 661 -5.54 -14.52 23.61
N LEU A 662 -4.73 -13.50 23.89
CA LEU A 662 -3.37 -13.40 23.36
C LEU A 662 -2.41 -14.29 24.17
N VAL A 663 -1.48 -14.94 23.49
CA VAL A 663 -0.44 -15.78 24.14
C VAL A 663 0.55 -14.91 24.92
N GLU A 664 0.96 -13.80 24.31
CA GLU A 664 1.81 -12.80 24.92
C GLU A 664 1.06 -12.03 26.02
N ARG A 665 1.83 -11.55 27.01
CA ARG A 665 1.29 -10.69 28.05
C ARG A 665 1.14 -9.26 27.53
N THR A 666 0.36 -8.47 28.25
CA THR A 666 0.27 -7.02 28.08
C THR A 666 1.63 -6.39 27.84
N GLY A 667 1.73 -5.51 26.84
CA GLY A 667 2.97 -4.82 26.49
C GLY A 667 3.63 -5.33 25.19
N VAL A 668 3.19 -6.46 24.65
CA VAL A 668 3.37 -6.80 23.23
C VAL A 668 2.10 -6.36 22.50
N HIS A 669 2.25 -5.61 21.42
CA HIS A 669 1.11 -5.03 20.71
C HIS A 669 0.25 -6.14 20.07
N SER A 670 -1.08 -6.03 20.16
CA SER A 670 -2.04 -7.04 19.66
C SER A 670 -1.80 -7.51 18.23
N GLY A 671 -1.34 -6.62 17.35
CA GLY A 671 -0.99 -6.94 15.97
C GLY A 671 0.24 -7.83 15.77
N ASP A 672 1.09 -7.97 16.78
CA ASP A 672 2.29 -8.81 16.77
C ASP A 672 2.15 -10.06 17.67
N SER A 673 1.06 -10.11 18.45
CA SER A 673 0.76 -11.21 19.36
C SER A 673 0.05 -12.36 18.65
N ILE A 674 0.24 -13.57 19.16
CA ILE A 674 -0.50 -14.75 18.73
C ILE A 674 -1.88 -14.71 19.40
N SER A 675 -2.94 -14.65 18.60
CA SER A 675 -4.34 -14.58 19.07
C SER A 675 -4.99 -15.96 19.04
N VAL A 676 -5.63 -16.38 20.13
CA VAL A 676 -6.27 -17.71 20.26
C VAL A 676 -7.77 -17.58 20.51
N TYR A 677 -8.57 -18.20 19.66
CA TYR A 677 -10.03 -18.35 19.86
C TYR A 677 -10.43 -19.83 19.95
N PRO A 678 -11.35 -20.22 20.85
CA PRO A 678 -11.83 -19.44 22.00
C PRO A 678 -10.72 -19.19 23.02
N ALA A 679 -10.92 -18.21 23.90
CA ALA A 679 -10.01 -17.95 25.02
C ALA A 679 -9.75 -19.24 25.84
N PHE A 680 -8.48 -19.55 26.08
CA PHE A 680 -8.06 -20.88 26.54
C PHE A 680 -7.81 -20.97 28.05
N SER A 681 -7.67 -19.85 28.76
CA SER A 681 -7.30 -19.87 30.17
C SER A 681 -7.99 -18.85 31.08
N ILE A 682 -8.81 -17.94 30.54
CA ILE A 682 -9.65 -17.05 31.35
C ILE A 682 -10.91 -17.75 31.86
N SER A 683 -11.40 -17.39 33.05
CA SER A 683 -12.59 -17.99 33.65
C SER A 683 -13.90 -17.45 33.07
N ASP A 684 -15.00 -18.18 33.25
CA ASP A 684 -16.34 -17.74 32.84
C ASP A 684 -16.77 -16.43 33.51
N LYS A 685 -16.26 -16.16 34.72
CA LYS A 685 -16.48 -14.88 35.41
C LYS A 685 -15.84 -13.72 34.63
N VAL A 686 -14.62 -13.91 34.12
CA VAL A 686 -13.94 -12.92 33.27
C VAL A 686 -14.68 -12.75 31.95
N LYS A 687 -15.06 -13.86 31.29
CA LYS A 687 -15.86 -13.82 30.06
C LYS A 687 -17.17 -13.03 30.27
N GLY A 688 -17.88 -13.28 31.36
CA GLY A 688 -19.09 -12.55 31.73
C GLY A 688 -18.87 -11.04 31.93
N LYS A 689 -17.76 -10.63 32.57
CA LYS A 689 -17.37 -9.21 32.69
C LYS A 689 -17.10 -8.60 31.31
N ILE A 690 -16.34 -9.28 30.45
CA ILE A 690 -16.01 -8.82 29.09
C ILE A 690 -17.28 -8.61 28.25
N LEU A 691 -18.21 -9.57 28.26
CA LEU A 691 -19.48 -9.45 27.53
C LEU A 691 -20.34 -8.29 28.06
N SER A 692 -20.41 -8.13 29.38
CA SER A 692 -21.12 -7.02 30.01
C SER A 692 -20.54 -5.66 29.63
N TYR A 693 -19.21 -5.51 29.68
CA TYR A 693 -18.53 -4.28 29.27
C TYR A 693 -18.71 -4.02 27.78
N SER A 694 -18.59 -5.04 26.93
CA SER A 694 -18.77 -4.91 25.49
C SER A 694 -20.16 -4.38 25.13
N LYS A 695 -21.20 -4.90 25.79
CA LYS A 695 -22.58 -4.40 25.63
C LYS A 695 -22.72 -2.94 26.05
N GLN A 696 -22.25 -2.61 27.24
CA GLN A 696 -22.36 -1.26 27.78
C GLN A 696 -21.62 -0.23 26.93
N LEU A 697 -20.41 -0.57 26.47
CA LEU A 697 -19.57 0.29 25.63
C LEU A 697 -20.19 0.50 24.25
N GLY A 698 -20.64 -0.57 23.57
CA GLY A 698 -21.27 -0.44 22.25
C GLY A 698 -22.45 0.55 22.27
N LEU A 699 -23.30 0.45 23.30
CA LEU A 699 -24.46 1.33 23.45
C LEU A 699 -24.09 2.75 23.91
N ALA A 700 -23.19 2.90 24.88
CA ALA A 700 -22.83 4.21 25.43
C ALA A 700 -22.02 5.06 24.44
N ILE A 701 -21.18 4.42 23.63
CA ILE A 701 -20.43 5.08 22.56
C ILE A 701 -21.36 5.41 21.38
N GLY A 702 -22.45 4.67 21.19
CA GLY A 702 -23.37 4.83 20.06
C GLY A 702 -22.88 4.12 18.79
N ILE A 703 -22.31 2.93 18.95
CA ILE A 703 -21.82 2.13 17.82
C ILE A 703 -22.99 1.60 17.00
N VAL A 704 -22.88 1.69 15.67
CA VAL A 704 -23.76 1.03 14.71
C VAL A 704 -22.91 0.33 13.65
N GLY A 705 -22.75 -0.99 13.78
CA GLY A 705 -21.83 -1.80 12.98
C GLY A 705 -20.73 -2.44 13.83
N LEU A 706 -19.57 -2.67 13.21
CA LEU A 706 -18.40 -3.31 13.85
C LEU A 706 -17.66 -2.38 14.80
N PHE A 707 -17.20 -2.95 15.91
CA PHE A 707 -16.22 -2.37 16.78
C PHE A 707 -15.38 -3.46 17.45
N ASN A 708 -14.19 -3.07 17.90
CA ASN A 708 -13.26 -3.94 18.60
C ASN A 708 -12.92 -3.37 19.96
N ILE A 709 -12.71 -4.24 20.95
CA ILE A 709 -12.34 -3.84 22.31
C ILE A 709 -11.16 -4.68 22.76
N GLN A 710 -10.18 -4.02 23.35
CA GLN A 710 -9.00 -4.65 23.94
C GLN A 710 -9.04 -4.52 25.47
N PHE A 711 -8.75 -5.62 26.14
CA PHE A 711 -8.84 -5.77 27.58
C PHE A 711 -7.52 -6.27 28.18
N ILE A 712 -7.28 -5.87 29.42
CA ILE A 712 -6.29 -6.50 30.30
C ILE A 712 -7.04 -7.31 31.36
N VAL A 713 -6.63 -8.56 31.55
CA VAL A 713 -7.07 -9.42 32.65
C VAL A 713 -5.90 -9.65 33.58
N ASP A 714 -5.96 -9.09 34.80
CA ASP A 714 -4.91 -9.26 35.79
C ASP A 714 -5.00 -10.61 36.54
N ASP A 715 -4.05 -10.85 37.44
CA ASP A 715 -3.96 -12.07 38.25
C ASP A 715 -5.14 -12.25 39.23
N LYS A 716 -5.88 -11.18 39.52
CA LYS A 716 -7.07 -11.17 40.39
C LYS A 716 -8.37 -11.32 39.60
N GLU A 717 -8.29 -11.54 38.29
CA GLU A 717 -9.42 -11.58 37.37
C GLU A 717 -10.20 -10.25 37.31
N ASP A 718 -9.51 -9.13 37.55
CA ASP A 718 -10.03 -7.81 37.23
C ASP A 718 -9.78 -7.48 35.77
N VAL A 719 -10.77 -6.85 35.15
CA VAL A 719 -10.84 -6.60 33.71
C VAL A 719 -10.76 -5.09 33.50
N TYR A 720 -9.75 -4.65 32.76
CA TYR A 720 -9.50 -3.25 32.45
C TYR A 720 -9.59 -3.02 30.96
N ILE A 721 -10.09 -1.86 30.54
CA ILE A 721 -10.15 -1.48 29.13
C ILE A 721 -8.84 -0.81 28.71
N ILE A 722 -8.27 -1.26 27.60
CA ILE A 722 -7.15 -0.60 26.91
C ILE A 722 -7.70 0.48 25.98
N GLU A 723 -8.50 0.06 25.01
CA GLU A 723 -9.09 0.92 23.99
C GLU A 723 -10.33 0.27 23.37
N VAL A 724 -11.16 1.10 22.72
CA VAL A 724 -12.25 0.67 21.84
C VAL A 724 -12.01 1.28 20.46
N ASN A 725 -11.97 0.43 19.45
CA ASN A 725 -11.87 0.83 18.06
C ASN A 725 -13.28 0.83 17.44
N PRO A 726 -13.88 1.99 17.10
CA PRO A 726 -15.26 2.12 16.62
C PRO A 726 -15.44 1.71 15.14
N ARG A 727 -14.67 0.71 14.71
CA ARG A 727 -14.52 0.27 13.32
C ARG A 727 -14.17 -1.21 13.25
N SER A 728 -14.13 -1.74 12.04
CA SER A 728 -13.49 -3.04 11.78
C SER A 728 -12.07 -3.08 12.34
N SER A 729 -11.68 -4.22 12.86
CA SER A 729 -10.32 -4.54 13.31
C SER A 729 -9.64 -5.46 12.30
N ARG A 730 -8.35 -5.74 12.55
CA ARG A 730 -7.59 -6.72 11.78
C ARG A 730 -7.97 -8.17 12.12
N THR A 731 -8.63 -8.41 13.24
CA THR A 731 -9.00 -9.76 13.71
C THR A 731 -10.34 -10.22 13.12
N VAL A 732 -11.13 -9.32 12.53
CA VAL A 732 -12.42 -9.63 11.90
C VAL A 732 -12.35 -10.80 10.90
N PRO A 733 -11.39 -10.88 9.96
CA PRO A 733 -11.31 -12.02 9.04
C PRO A 733 -10.95 -13.33 9.74
N PHE A 734 -10.05 -13.29 10.73
CA PHE A 734 -9.68 -14.46 11.54
C PHE A 734 -10.89 -14.99 12.30
N LEU A 735 -11.56 -14.10 13.04
CA LEU A 735 -12.70 -14.48 13.86
C LEU A 735 -13.90 -14.92 13.00
N SER A 736 -14.12 -14.29 11.84
CA SER A 736 -15.16 -14.72 10.90
C SER A 736 -14.95 -16.16 10.43
N LYS A 737 -13.71 -16.53 10.09
CA LYS A 737 -13.36 -17.88 9.63
C LYS A 737 -13.42 -18.91 10.76
N ALA A 738 -12.97 -18.54 11.97
CA ALA A 738 -12.93 -19.44 13.12
C ALA A 738 -14.34 -19.72 13.70
N THR A 739 -15.17 -18.69 13.79
CA THR A 739 -16.52 -18.80 14.36
C THR A 739 -17.55 -19.29 13.34
N GLY A 740 -17.35 -18.98 12.06
CA GLY A 740 -18.31 -19.19 10.98
C GLY A 740 -19.33 -18.06 10.83
N TYR A 741 -19.27 -17.01 11.65
CA TYR A 741 -20.11 -15.82 11.51
C TYR A 741 -19.42 -14.81 10.59
N SER A 742 -20.07 -14.39 9.50
CA SER A 742 -19.50 -13.39 8.60
C SER A 742 -19.67 -11.98 9.17
N LEU A 743 -18.72 -11.54 10.00
CA LEU A 743 -18.89 -10.33 10.81
C LEU A 743 -19.03 -9.05 9.98
N ALA A 744 -18.28 -8.95 8.89
CA ALA A 744 -18.41 -7.82 7.96
C ALA A 744 -19.78 -7.79 7.27
N ASP A 745 -20.35 -8.94 6.93
CA ASP A 745 -21.70 -9.01 6.34
C ASP A 745 -22.77 -8.61 7.36
N ILE A 746 -22.72 -9.18 8.57
CA ILE A 746 -23.68 -8.90 9.65
C ILE A 746 -23.68 -7.40 9.99
N ALA A 747 -22.49 -6.81 10.14
CA ALA A 747 -22.35 -5.40 10.44
C ALA A 747 -22.80 -4.50 9.30
N THR A 748 -22.58 -4.92 8.04
CA THR A 748 -23.08 -4.17 6.89
C THR A 748 -24.61 -4.18 6.86
N GLU A 749 -25.26 -5.31 7.14
CA GLU A 749 -26.73 -5.34 7.26
C GLU A 749 -27.25 -4.43 8.38
N VAL A 750 -26.54 -4.37 9.52
CA VAL A 750 -26.82 -3.42 10.62
C VAL A 750 -26.70 -1.97 10.14
N ILE A 751 -25.59 -1.63 9.47
CA ILE A 751 -25.34 -0.29 8.93
C ILE A 751 -26.43 0.14 7.93
N LEU A 752 -26.98 -0.82 7.17
CA LEU A 752 -28.08 -0.62 6.23
C LEU A 752 -29.48 -0.61 6.89
N GLY A 753 -29.54 -0.79 8.22
CA GLY A 753 -30.75 -0.62 9.03
C GLY A 753 -31.46 -1.91 9.43
N LYS A 754 -30.86 -3.09 9.25
CA LYS A 754 -31.42 -4.38 9.68
C LYS A 754 -30.80 -4.80 11.02
N SER A 755 -31.61 -4.82 12.08
CA SER A 755 -31.18 -5.17 13.44
C SER A 755 -30.62 -6.58 13.55
N LEU A 756 -29.81 -6.85 14.58
CA LEU A 756 -29.26 -8.18 14.85
C LEU A 756 -30.38 -9.24 14.98
N LYS A 757 -31.49 -8.89 15.62
CA LYS A 757 -32.66 -9.77 15.77
C LYS A 757 -33.33 -10.10 14.44
N GLU A 758 -33.45 -9.14 13.53
CA GLU A 758 -33.96 -9.38 12.17
C GLU A 758 -33.01 -10.25 11.34
N GLN A 759 -31.73 -10.30 11.70
CA GLN A 759 -30.74 -11.21 11.12
C GLN A 759 -30.75 -12.61 11.78
N GLY A 760 -31.57 -12.82 12.81
CA GLY A 760 -31.66 -14.08 13.55
C GLY A 760 -30.64 -14.23 14.68
N ILE A 761 -30.00 -13.14 15.09
CA ILE A 761 -29.03 -13.10 16.20
C ILE A 761 -29.74 -12.56 17.45
N PHE A 762 -30.04 -13.46 18.38
CA PHE A 762 -30.79 -13.14 19.60
C PHE A 762 -29.92 -13.10 20.86
N ASP A 763 -28.81 -13.84 20.86
CA ASP A 763 -27.89 -13.94 21.98
C ASP A 763 -26.69 -13.00 21.79
N ILE A 764 -26.15 -12.50 22.90
CA ILE A 764 -24.94 -11.67 22.90
C ILE A 764 -23.69 -12.46 22.51
N TYR A 765 -23.64 -13.76 22.83
CA TYR A 765 -22.46 -14.60 22.66
C TYR A 765 -22.89 -16.00 22.21
N PRO A 766 -22.36 -16.52 21.09
CA PRO A 766 -22.69 -17.86 20.61
C PRO A 766 -21.98 -18.94 21.41
N GLU A 767 -22.40 -20.20 21.24
CA GLU A 767 -21.64 -21.34 21.78
C GLU A 767 -20.22 -21.38 21.18
N GLU A 768 -19.22 -21.55 22.05
CA GLU A 768 -17.82 -21.65 21.67
C GLU A 768 -17.54 -22.93 20.90
N LYS A 769 -16.55 -22.90 20.01
CA LYS A 769 -16.09 -24.10 19.30
C LYS A 769 -15.30 -25.01 20.25
N ASP A 770 -15.42 -26.32 20.06
CA ASP A 770 -14.62 -27.34 20.79
C ASP A 770 -13.13 -27.39 20.38
N ARG A 771 -12.69 -26.49 19.49
CA ARG A 771 -11.33 -26.44 18.95
C ARG A 771 -10.77 -25.04 19.12
N TRP A 772 -9.47 -24.97 19.43
CA TRP A 772 -8.72 -23.73 19.38
C TRP A 772 -8.23 -23.44 17.96
N TYR A 773 -8.40 -22.19 17.56
CA TYR A 773 -7.92 -21.58 16.34
C TYR A 773 -6.85 -20.56 16.75
N VAL A 774 -5.77 -20.54 15.99
CA VAL A 774 -4.59 -19.70 16.20
C VAL A 774 -4.25 -19.02 14.88
#